data_AF-P9WG49-F1
#
_entry.id   AF-P9WG49-F1
#
_cell.length_a   1.000
_cell.length_b   1.000
_cell.length_c   1.000
_cell.angle_alpha   90.00
_cell.angle_beta   90.00
_cell.angle_gamma   90.00
#
_symmetry.space_group_name_H-M   'P 1'
#
loop_
_entity.id
_entity.type
_entity.pdbx_description
1 polymer ?
#
loop_
_entity_poly.entity_id
_entity_poly.type
_entity_poly.pdbx_seq_one_letter_code
_entity_poly.pdbx_strand_id
1 'polypeptide(L)'
;MADPKTKGRGSGGNGSGRRLVIVESPTKARKLASYLGSGYIVESSRGHIRDLPRAASDVPAKYKSQPWARLGVNVDADFEPLYIISPEKRSTVSELRGLLKDVDELYLATDGDREGEAIAWHLLETLKPRIPVKRMVFHEITEPAIRAAAEHPRDLDIDLVDAQETRRILDRLYGYEVSPVLWKKVAPKLSAGRVQSVATRIIVARERDRMAFRSAAYWDILAKLDASVSDPDAAPPTFSARLTAVAGRRVATGRDFDSLGTLRKGDEVIVLDEGSATALAAGLDGTQLTVASAEEKPYARRPYPPFMTSTLQQEASRKLRFSAERTMSIAQRLYENGYITYMRTDSTTLSESAINAARTQARQLYGDEYVAPAPRQYTRKVKNAQEAHEAIRPAGETFATPDAVRRELDGPNIDDFRLYELIWQRTVASQMADARGMTLSLRITGMSGHQEVVFSATGRTLTFPGFLKAYVETVDELVGGEADDAERRLPHLTPGQRLDIVELTPDGHATNPPARYTEASLVKALEELGIGRPSTYSSIIKTIQDRGYVHKKGSALVPSWVAFAVTGLLEQHFGRLVDYDFTAAMEDELDEIAAGNERRTNWLNNFYFGGDHGVPDSVARSGGLKKLVGINLEGIDAREVNSIKLFDDTHGRPIYVRVGKNGPYLERLVAGDTGEPTPQRANLSDSITPDELTLQVAEELFATPQQGRTLGLDPETGHEIVAREGRFGPYVTEILPEPAADAAAAAQGVKKRQKAAGPKPRTGSLLRSMDLQTVTLEDALRLLSLPRVVGVDPASGEEITAQNGRYGPYLKRGNDSRSLVTEDQIFTITLDEALKIYAEPKRRGRQSASAPPLRELGTDPASGKPMVIKDGRFGPYVTDGETNASLRKGDDVASITDERAAELLADRRARGPAKRPARKAARKVPAKKAAKRD
;
A
#
# COMPACT_ATOMS: atom_id res chain seq x y z
N MET A 1 20.80 79.13 16.67
CA MET A 1 20.31 79.49 15.32
C MET A 1 21.18 78.76 14.30
N ALA A 2 20.57 78.30 13.20
CA ALA A 2 21.13 77.64 12.02
C ALA A 2 21.45 76.13 12.11
N ASP A 3 20.59 75.36 11.46
CA ASP A 3 20.88 74.06 10.81
C ASP A 3 21.70 74.35 9.53
N PRO A 4 22.56 73.43 9.04
CA PRO A 4 22.06 72.64 7.91
C PRO A 4 22.58 71.20 7.83
N LYS A 5 21.61 70.30 7.61
CA LYS A 5 21.69 69.06 6.81
C LYS A 5 22.62 69.18 5.59
N THR A 6 23.59 68.26 5.49
CA THR A 6 23.83 67.33 4.35
C THR A 6 25.28 66.82 4.36
N LYS A 7 25.53 65.62 4.91
CA LYS A 7 26.68 64.73 4.63
C LYS A 7 26.26 63.30 5.05
N GLY A 8 26.35 62.24 4.27
CA GLY A 8 26.82 62.08 2.90
C GLY A 8 26.16 60.87 2.24
N ARG A 9 25.94 60.97 0.93
CA ARG A 9 25.74 59.80 0.06
C ARG A 9 27.09 59.10 -0.08
N GLY A 10 27.28 58.05 0.71
CA GLY A 10 28.33 57.07 0.49
C GLY A 10 28.03 56.28 -0.78
N SER A 11 28.59 56.73 -1.89
CA SER A 11 28.84 55.92 -3.08
C SER A 11 29.95 54.91 -2.74
N GLY A 12 29.56 53.78 -2.16
CA GLY A 12 30.41 52.61 -1.96
C GLY A 12 29.98 51.52 -2.93
N GLY A 13 30.74 51.33 -4.00
CA GLY A 13 30.59 50.20 -4.90
C GLY A 13 30.88 48.88 -4.18
N ASN A 14 29.91 47.98 -4.22
CA ASN A 14 30.11 46.54 -4.33
C ASN A 14 28.77 45.96 -4.82
N GLY A 15 28.67 45.71 -6.13
CA GLY A 15 27.61 44.88 -6.69
C GLY A 15 27.79 43.47 -6.14
N SER A 16 27.18 43.18 -4.99
CA SER A 16 27.28 41.87 -4.38
C SER A 16 26.42 40.91 -5.20
N GLY A 17 27.06 40.16 -6.10
CA GLY A 17 26.45 39.20 -7.03
C GLY A 17 25.38 38.32 -6.38
N ARG A 18 24.13 38.75 -6.42
CA ARG A 18 23.02 38.15 -5.69
C ARG A 18 22.32 37.15 -6.59
N ARG A 19 22.16 35.92 -6.14
CA ARG A 19 21.68 34.80 -6.98
C ARG A 19 20.35 34.29 -6.46
N LEU A 20 19.38 34.10 -7.35
CA LEU A 20 18.11 33.44 -7.00
C LEU A 20 18.25 31.94 -7.26
N VAL A 21 17.90 31.11 -6.29
CA VAL A 21 17.86 29.65 -6.42
C VAL A 21 16.41 29.21 -6.26
N ILE A 22 15.89 28.42 -7.20
CA ILE A 22 14.52 27.89 -7.13
C ILE A 22 14.56 26.38 -6.97
N VAL A 23 13.84 25.88 -5.97
CA VAL A 23 13.64 24.44 -5.69
C VAL A 23 12.16 24.09 -5.62
N GLU A 24 11.80 22.82 -5.51
CA GLU A 24 10.40 22.37 -5.48
C GLU A 24 9.74 22.50 -4.12
N SER A 25 10.50 22.40 -3.03
CA SER A 25 9.95 22.28 -1.67
C SER A 25 10.46 23.39 -0.73
N PRO A 26 9.61 23.90 0.18
CA PRO A 26 10.04 24.87 1.19
C PRO A 26 11.09 24.33 2.17
N THR A 27 11.09 23.02 2.44
CA THR A 27 12.08 22.38 3.31
C THR A 27 13.44 22.35 2.62
N LYS A 28 13.48 21.93 1.36
CA LYS A 28 14.66 21.96 0.50
C LYS A 28 15.22 23.38 0.39
N ALA A 29 14.35 24.39 0.25
CA ALA A 29 14.76 25.79 0.17
C ALA A 29 15.50 26.27 1.43
N ARG A 30 14.93 25.99 2.62
CA ARG A 30 15.58 26.32 3.90
C ARG A 30 16.92 25.62 4.08
N LYS A 31 17.01 24.37 3.63
CA LYS A 31 18.24 23.57 3.77
C LYS A 31 19.34 24.07 2.84
N LEU A 32 19.05 24.32 1.56
CA LEU A 32 20.02 24.89 0.62
C LEU A 32 20.46 26.29 1.02
N ALA A 33 19.55 27.13 1.52
CA ALA A 33 19.89 28.46 2.03
C ALA A 33 20.93 28.38 3.18
N SER A 34 20.83 27.35 4.04
CA SER A 34 21.79 27.15 5.14
C SER A 34 23.20 26.76 4.67
N TYR A 35 23.34 26.16 3.49
CA TYR A 35 24.63 25.73 2.94
C TYR A 35 25.27 26.77 2.00
N LEU A 36 24.45 27.49 1.23
CA LEU A 36 24.94 28.49 0.28
C LEU A 36 25.34 29.82 0.96
N GLY A 37 24.67 30.18 2.05
CA GLY A 37 25.03 31.38 2.84
C GLY A 37 24.66 32.71 2.17
N SER A 38 25.41 33.76 2.51
CA SER A 38 25.16 35.12 2.02
C SER A 38 25.37 35.24 0.51
N GLY A 39 24.51 36.01 -0.16
CA GLY A 39 24.55 36.18 -1.63
C GLY A 39 23.60 35.28 -2.41
N TYR A 40 22.93 34.33 -1.75
CA TYR A 40 21.88 33.50 -2.35
C TYR A 40 20.51 33.77 -1.71
N ILE A 41 19.49 33.89 -2.54
CA ILE A 41 18.07 33.90 -2.15
C ILE A 41 17.50 32.58 -2.64
N VAL A 42 17.03 31.72 -1.73
CA VAL A 42 16.53 30.39 -2.08
C VAL A 42 15.03 30.32 -1.84
N GLU A 43 14.26 30.08 -2.91
CA GLU A 43 12.79 30.04 -2.89
C GLU A 43 12.23 28.72 -3.42
N SER A 44 10.95 28.48 -3.13
CA SER A 44 10.24 27.26 -3.54
C SER A 44 9.15 27.52 -4.58
N SER A 45 9.15 26.76 -5.68
CA SER A 45 8.07 26.71 -6.67
C SER A 45 6.84 25.93 -6.18
N ARG A 46 6.99 25.14 -5.11
CA ARG A 46 5.98 24.23 -4.56
C ARG A 46 5.60 23.13 -5.57
N GLY A 47 6.58 22.60 -6.32
CA GLY A 47 6.40 21.61 -7.39
C GLY A 47 6.11 22.25 -8.74
N HIS A 48 5.29 21.59 -9.57
CA HIS A 48 4.85 22.12 -10.86
C HIS A 48 4.09 23.43 -10.72
N ILE A 49 4.42 24.39 -11.60
CA ILE A 49 3.76 25.71 -11.69
C ILE A 49 2.81 25.82 -12.87
N ARG A 50 2.97 24.94 -13.86
CA ARG A 50 2.10 24.82 -15.03
C ARG A 50 1.63 23.37 -15.19
N ASP A 51 0.44 23.20 -15.76
CA ASP A 51 -0.06 21.91 -16.25
C ASP A 51 -0.99 22.17 -17.44
N LEU A 52 -1.37 21.11 -18.14
CA LEU A 52 -2.47 21.10 -19.10
C LEU A 52 -3.81 21.41 -18.40
N PRO A 53 -4.78 22.06 -19.06
CA PRO A 53 -6.10 22.38 -18.51
C PRO A 53 -6.77 21.14 -17.90
N ARG A 54 -7.32 21.28 -16.69
CA ARG A 54 -8.03 20.19 -15.98
C ARG A 54 -9.54 20.35 -16.11
N ALA A 55 -10.01 21.59 -16.23
CA ALA A 55 -11.40 21.96 -16.45
C ALA A 55 -11.54 22.98 -17.57
N ALA A 56 -12.75 23.12 -18.11
CA ALA A 56 -13.03 24.12 -19.14
C ALA A 56 -12.78 25.57 -18.66
N SER A 57 -12.85 25.81 -17.35
CA SER A 57 -12.53 27.10 -16.72
C SER A 57 -11.04 27.47 -16.82
N ASP A 58 -10.16 26.49 -16.98
CA ASP A 58 -8.71 26.71 -16.99
C ASP A 58 -8.22 27.23 -18.34
N VAL A 59 -9.01 27.05 -19.40
CA VAL A 59 -8.66 27.48 -20.76
C VAL A 59 -8.67 29.02 -20.84
N PRO A 60 -7.53 29.66 -21.17
CA PRO A 60 -7.44 31.11 -21.26
C PRO A 60 -8.33 31.66 -22.37
N ALA A 61 -8.84 32.88 -22.21
CA ALA A 61 -9.76 33.50 -23.17
C ALA A 61 -9.29 33.45 -24.64
N LYS A 62 -7.98 33.65 -24.88
CA LYS A 62 -7.35 33.57 -26.21
C LYS A 62 -7.54 32.21 -26.90
N TYR A 63 -7.60 31.13 -26.14
CA TYR A 63 -7.68 29.75 -26.65
C TYR A 63 -9.09 29.16 -26.53
N LYS A 64 -10.07 29.88 -25.96
CA LYS A 64 -11.45 29.36 -25.79
C LYS A 64 -12.17 29.08 -27.12
N SER A 65 -11.78 29.74 -28.21
CA SER A 65 -12.29 29.48 -29.55
C SER A 65 -11.70 28.23 -30.19
N GLN A 66 -10.61 27.68 -29.65
CA GLN A 66 -9.92 26.51 -30.20
C GLN A 66 -10.57 25.22 -29.68
N PRO A 67 -11.11 24.35 -30.55
CA PRO A 67 -11.81 23.13 -30.11
C PRO A 67 -10.93 22.17 -29.29
N TRP A 68 -9.64 22.11 -29.62
CA TRP A 68 -8.66 21.25 -28.96
C TRP A 68 -8.21 21.78 -27.59
N ALA A 69 -8.50 23.04 -27.23
CA ALA A 69 -7.97 23.65 -26.01
C ALA A 69 -8.46 22.97 -24.72
N ARG A 70 -9.62 22.30 -24.76
CA ARG A 70 -10.11 21.51 -23.61
C ARG A 70 -9.33 20.21 -23.42
N LEU A 71 -8.90 19.57 -24.50
CA LEU A 71 -7.93 18.47 -24.44
C LEU A 71 -6.57 19.00 -23.97
N GLY A 72 -6.25 20.24 -24.33
CA GLY A 72 -5.00 20.92 -23.96
C GLY A 72 -3.82 20.51 -24.83
N VAL A 73 -4.04 19.73 -25.89
CA VAL A 73 -3.01 19.28 -26.83
C VAL A 73 -3.57 19.42 -28.24
N ASN A 74 -2.86 20.13 -29.11
CA ASN A 74 -3.23 20.26 -30.52
C ASN A 74 -2.62 19.11 -31.32
N VAL A 75 -3.35 18.00 -31.44
CA VAL A 75 -2.89 16.79 -32.14
C VAL A 75 -2.65 17.01 -33.64
N ASP A 76 -3.26 18.04 -34.24
CA ASP A 76 -3.11 18.36 -35.67
C ASP A 76 -1.95 19.34 -35.95
N ALA A 77 -1.24 19.79 -34.91
CA ALA A 77 -0.07 20.67 -35.01
C ALA A 77 1.06 20.16 -34.10
N ASP A 78 1.65 19.02 -34.49
CA ASP A 78 2.79 18.39 -33.81
C ASP A 78 2.65 18.24 -32.29
N PHE A 79 1.41 18.00 -31.85
CA PHE A 79 1.06 17.81 -30.44
C PHE A 79 1.45 19.01 -29.56
N GLU A 80 1.28 20.24 -30.06
CA GLU A 80 1.54 21.46 -29.28
C GLU A 80 0.70 21.47 -27.99
N PRO A 81 1.33 21.51 -26.78
CA PRO A 81 0.61 21.54 -25.52
C PRO A 81 0.22 22.96 -25.11
N LEU A 82 -0.98 23.10 -24.56
CA LEU A 82 -1.43 24.32 -23.89
C LEU A 82 -1.11 24.24 -22.40
N TYR A 83 0.06 24.75 -21.99
CA TYR A 83 0.39 24.87 -20.58
C TYR A 83 -0.22 26.14 -19.96
N ILE A 84 -0.97 25.97 -18.87
CA ILE A 84 -1.53 27.07 -18.09
C ILE A 84 -0.92 27.09 -16.69
N ILE A 85 -0.82 28.29 -16.09
CA ILE A 85 -0.42 28.42 -14.70
C ILE A 85 -1.61 28.02 -13.83
N SER A 86 -1.42 27.00 -12.99
CA SER A 86 -2.47 26.53 -12.08
C SER A 86 -2.95 27.67 -11.16
N PRO A 87 -4.26 27.83 -10.91
CA PRO A 87 -4.80 28.93 -10.11
C PRO A 87 -4.10 29.09 -8.75
N GLU A 88 -3.84 27.98 -8.08
CA GLU A 88 -3.18 27.89 -6.77
C GLU A 88 -1.68 28.24 -6.79
N LYS A 89 -1.05 28.36 -7.98
CA LYS A 89 0.37 28.72 -8.15
C LYS A 89 0.59 30.15 -8.63
N ARG A 90 -0.47 30.89 -8.98
CA ARG A 90 -0.34 32.26 -9.53
C ARG A 90 0.36 33.23 -8.57
N SER A 91 0.10 33.11 -7.27
CA SER A 91 0.79 33.92 -6.25
C SER A 91 2.29 33.61 -6.22
N THR A 92 2.67 32.34 -6.18
CA THR A 92 4.06 31.88 -6.20
C THR A 92 4.80 32.35 -7.45
N VAL A 93 4.20 32.23 -8.63
CA VAL A 93 4.81 32.74 -9.87
C VAL A 93 5.01 34.26 -9.84
N SER A 94 4.06 35.00 -9.25
CA SER A 94 4.16 36.47 -9.15
C SER A 94 5.28 36.89 -8.21
N GLU A 95 5.44 36.18 -7.09
CA GLU A 95 6.53 36.36 -6.13
C GLU A 95 7.90 36.07 -6.76
N LEU A 96 8.05 34.92 -7.44
CA LEU A 96 9.29 34.56 -8.14
C LEU A 96 9.67 35.59 -9.21
N ARG A 97 8.70 36.11 -9.97
CA ARG A 97 8.94 37.20 -10.94
C ARG A 97 9.36 38.51 -10.27
N GLY A 98 8.91 38.77 -9.05
CA GLY A 98 9.35 39.92 -8.26
C GLY A 98 10.82 39.79 -7.89
N LEU A 99 11.19 38.68 -7.26
CA LEU A 99 12.56 38.41 -6.80
C LEU A 99 13.58 38.33 -7.94
N LEU A 100 13.19 37.80 -9.10
CA LEU A 100 14.06 37.67 -10.27
C LEU A 100 14.57 39.03 -10.80
N LYS A 101 13.91 40.15 -10.48
CA LYS A 101 14.34 41.50 -10.89
C LYS A 101 15.53 42.03 -10.07
N ASP A 102 15.77 41.46 -8.88
CA ASP A 102 16.70 41.98 -7.88
C ASP A 102 17.93 41.07 -7.69
N VAL A 103 18.24 40.25 -8.70
CA VAL A 103 19.33 39.25 -8.74
C VAL A 103 20.05 39.26 -10.07
N ASP A 104 21.31 38.79 -10.07
CA ASP A 104 22.23 38.79 -11.21
C ASP A 104 22.25 37.46 -11.96
N GLU A 105 21.96 36.34 -11.28
CA GLU A 105 21.89 35.00 -11.88
C GLU A 105 20.72 34.21 -11.30
N LEU A 106 20.13 33.32 -12.12
CA LEU A 106 19.10 32.37 -11.73
C LEU A 106 19.68 30.94 -11.71
N TYR A 107 19.50 30.24 -10.59
CA TYR A 107 19.88 28.85 -10.40
C TYR A 107 18.62 27.99 -10.27
N LEU A 108 18.49 26.99 -11.14
CA LEU A 108 17.39 26.02 -11.10
C LEU A 108 17.90 24.75 -10.41
N ALA A 109 17.43 24.51 -9.19
CA ALA A 109 17.93 23.47 -8.28
C ALA A 109 16.86 22.39 -8.02
N THR A 110 16.12 22.04 -9.07
CA THR A 110 15.16 20.94 -9.05
C THR A 110 15.86 19.58 -8.98
N ASP A 111 15.13 18.52 -8.65
CA ASP A 111 15.56 17.13 -8.67
C ASP A 111 16.12 16.77 -10.05
N GLY A 112 17.06 15.83 -10.12
CA GLY A 112 17.78 15.46 -11.35
C GLY A 112 17.04 14.50 -12.29
N ASP A 113 15.76 14.21 -12.03
CA ASP A 113 14.95 13.33 -12.88
C ASP A 113 14.19 14.13 -13.96
N ARG A 114 13.54 13.45 -14.92
CA ARG A 114 12.76 14.11 -15.98
C ARG A 114 11.64 15.01 -15.46
N GLU A 115 11.06 14.70 -14.30
CA GLU A 115 10.05 15.54 -13.66
C GLU A 115 10.65 16.86 -13.16
N GLY A 116 11.79 16.80 -12.47
CA GLY A 116 12.53 17.97 -12.02
C GLY A 116 13.06 18.82 -13.19
N GLU A 117 13.49 18.18 -14.28
CA GLU A 117 13.94 18.88 -15.49
C GLU A 117 12.79 19.60 -16.18
N ALA A 118 11.61 18.98 -16.27
CA ALA A 118 10.39 19.63 -16.78
C ALA A 118 9.94 20.81 -15.90
N ILE A 119 10.07 20.72 -14.56
CA ILE A 119 9.80 21.84 -13.67
C ILE A 119 10.77 23.00 -13.93
N ALA A 120 12.06 22.72 -14.10
CA ALA A 120 13.08 23.72 -14.44
C ALA A 120 12.75 24.41 -15.78
N TRP A 121 12.39 23.63 -16.80
CA TRP A 121 11.95 24.16 -18.09
C TRP A 121 10.70 25.03 -17.95
N HIS A 122 9.68 24.58 -17.21
CA HIS A 122 8.48 25.36 -16.97
C HIS A 122 8.74 26.67 -16.24
N LEU A 123 9.68 26.69 -15.28
CA LEU A 123 10.14 27.91 -14.61
C LEU A 123 10.78 28.87 -15.61
N LEU A 124 11.69 28.39 -16.47
CA LEU A 124 12.35 29.19 -17.49
C LEU A 124 11.34 29.86 -18.43
N GLU A 125 10.43 29.07 -19.00
CA GLU A 125 9.39 29.55 -19.91
C GLU A 125 8.39 30.52 -19.26
N THR A 126 8.09 30.32 -17.98
CA THR A 126 7.11 31.15 -17.25
C THR A 126 7.72 32.46 -16.75
N LEU A 127 8.96 32.41 -16.26
CA LEU A 127 9.66 33.55 -15.68
C LEU A 127 10.32 34.42 -16.75
N LYS A 128 10.73 33.83 -17.88
CA LYS A 128 11.42 34.49 -19.00
C LYS A 128 12.63 35.32 -18.51
N PRO A 129 13.59 34.69 -17.82
CA PRO A 129 14.75 35.37 -17.26
C PRO A 129 15.53 36.10 -18.36
N ARG A 130 16.02 37.30 -18.04
CA ARG A 130 16.93 38.10 -18.89
C ARG A 130 18.34 38.18 -18.30
N ILE A 131 18.66 37.20 -17.47
CA ILE A 131 19.90 37.04 -16.73
C ILE A 131 20.43 35.62 -16.98
N PRO A 132 21.72 35.33 -16.74
CA PRO A 132 22.25 33.98 -16.85
C PRO A 132 21.47 32.97 -16.01
N VAL A 133 21.22 31.79 -16.59
CA VAL A 133 20.52 30.68 -15.94
C VAL A 133 21.48 29.50 -15.82
N LYS A 134 21.53 28.86 -14.65
CA LYS A 134 22.39 27.71 -14.35
C LYS A 134 21.57 26.58 -13.74
N ARG A 135 21.71 25.34 -14.23
CA ARG A 135 21.00 24.17 -13.69
C ARG A 135 21.88 23.42 -12.67
N MET A 136 21.46 23.38 -11.41
CA MET A 136 22.16 22.64 -10.33
C MET A 136 21.56 21.25 -10.17
N VAL A 137 22.34 20.19 -10.36
CA VAL A 137 21.89 18.80 -10.15
C VAL A 137 22.66 18.19 -8.98
N PHE A 138 21.95 17.52 -8.07
CA PHE A 138 22.53 16.86 -6.90
C PHE A 138 21.63 15.70 -6.43
N HIS A 139 22.26 14.64 -5.90
CA HIS A 139 21.60 13.41 -5.45
C HIS A 139 21.63 13.23 -3.93
N GLU A 140 22.20 14.19 -3.19
CA GLU A 140 22.06 14.34 -1.73
C GLU A 140 22.12 15.82 -1.35
N ILE A 141 21.58 16.16 -0.18
CA ILE A 141 21.52 17.55 0.32
C ILE A 141 22.50 17.69 1.49
N THR A 142 23.78 17.78 1.14
CA THR A 142 24.91 18.00 2.06
C THR A 142 25.64 19.28 1.67
N GLU A 143 26.38 19.89 2.61
CA GLU A 143 27.12 21.13 2.29
C GLU A 143 28.10 20.93 1.10
N PRO A 144 28.93 19.86 1.07
CA PRO A 144 29.84 19.63 -0.05
C PRO A 144 29.11 19.44 -1.38
N ALA A 145 28.05 18.62 -1.41
CA ALA A 145 27.31 18.34 -2.64
C ALA A 145 26.62 19.59 -3.21
N ILE A 146 26.03 20.43 -2.35
CA ILE A 146 25.36 21.66 -2.79
C ILE A 146 26.36 22.71 -3.28
N ARG A 147 27.52 22.85 -2.64
CA ARG A 147 28.59 23.74 -3.13
C ARG A 147 29.11 23.28 -4.49
N ALA A 148 29.43 21.98 -4.62
CA ALA A 148 29.90 21.40 -5.87
C ALA A 148 28.88 21.60 -7.01
N ALA A 149 27.59 21.38 -6.75
CA ALA A 149 26.52 21.58 -7.75
C ALA A 149 26.31 23.04 -8.15
N ALA A 150 26.61 24.00 -7.26
CA ALA A 150 26.52 25.43 -7.55
C ALA A 150 27.72 25.93 -8.39
N GLU A 151 28.89 25.31 -8.19
CA GLU A 151 30.14 25.61 -8.90
C GLU A 151 30.19 24.97 -10.29
N HIS A 152 29.62 23.77 -10.43
CA HIS A 152 29.61 22.98 -11.67
C HIS A 152 28.17 22.75 -12.16
N PRO A 153 27.46 23.81 -12.60
CA PRO A 153 26.13 23.64 -13.17
C PRO A 153 26.18 22.89 -14.50
N ARG A 154 25.06 22.26 -14.86
CA ARG A 154 24.83 21.68 -16.18
C ARG A 154 23.99 22.63 -17.04
N ASP A 155 23.90 22.36 -18.32
CA ASP A 155 22.82 22.85 -19.17
C ASP A 155 21.51 22.10 -18.86
N LEU A 156 20.39 22.73 -19.23
CA LEU A 156 19.08 22.10 -19.18
C LEU A 156 19.00 21.02 -20.25
N ASP A 157 18.64 19.81 -19.85
CA ASP A 157 18.54 18.66 -20.74
C ASP A 157 17.16 18.61 -21.41
N ILE A 158 17.11 18.94 -22.69
CA ILE A 158 15.85 19.03 -23.45
C ILE A 158 15.27 17.64 -23.76
N ASP A 159 16.11 16.61 -23.87
CA ASP A 159 15.64 15.25 -24.16
C ASP A 159 14.85 14.70 -22.96
N LEU A 160 15.30 14.99 -21.72
CA LEU A 160 14.54 14.67 -20.51
C LEU A 160 13.21 15.43 -20.44
N VAL A 161 13.19 16.71 -20.81
CA VAL A 161 11.96 17.52 -20.86
C VAL A 161 10.98 16.94 -21.87
N ASP A 162 11.46 16.60 -23.06
CA ASP A 162 10.67 16.01 -24.13
C ASP A 162 10.11 14.64 -23.73
N ALA A 163 10.87 13.80 -23.03
CA ALA A 163 10.37 12.53 -22.51
C ALA A 163 9.26 12.71 -21.47
N GLN A 164 9.41 13.69 -20.56
CA GLN A 164 8.37 14.02 -19.59
C GLN A 164 7.10 14.54 -20.27
N GLU A 165 7.26 15.45 -21.24
CA GLU A 165 6.14 15.99 -22.00
C GLU A 165 5.46 14.92 -22.85
N THR A 166 6.23 14.04 -23.49
CA THR A 166 5.70 12.87 -24.24
C THR A 166 4.81 12.04 -23.33
N ARG A 167 5.29 11.68 -22.14
CA ARG A 167 4.51 10.94 -21.14
C ARG A 167 3.26 11.70 -20.73
N ARG A 168 3.39 13.01 -20.48
CA ARG A 168 2.28 13.86 -20.03
C ARG A 168 1.17 13.97 -21.05
N ILE A 169 1.53 14.09 -22.34
CA ILE A 169 0.61 14.10 -23.48
C ILE A 169 0.01 12.72 -23.71
N LEU A 170 0.82 11.66 -23.69
CA LEU A 170 0.37 10.28 -23.79
C LEU A 170 -0.74 9.98 -22.77
N ASP A 171 -0.50 10.27 -21.49
CA ASP A 171 -1.47 10.03 -20.43
C ASP A 171 -2.74 10.88 -20.61
N ARG A 172 -2.60 12.08 -21.19
CA ARG A 172 -3.73 12.96 -21.53
C ARG A 172 -4.57 12.36 -22.67
N LEU A 173 -3.94 11.91 -23.75
CA LEU A 173 -4.62 11.31 -24.91
C LEU A 173 -5.30 10.00 -24.50
N TYR A 174 -4.57 9.11 -23.80
CA TYR A 174 -5.14 7.86 -23.27
C TYR A 174 -6.36 8.13 -22.39
N GLY A 175 -6.23 9.06 -21.44
CA GLY A 175 -7.34 9.42 -20.55
C GLY A 175 -8.54 10.00 -21.30
N TYR A 176 -8.29 10.84 -22.32
CA TYR A 176 -9.33 11.49 -23.11
C TYR A 176 -10.09 10.53 -24.02
N GLU A 177 -9.39 9.61 -24.69
CA GLU A 177 -10.03 8.66 -25.61
C GLU A 177 -10.70 7.51 -24.86
N VAL A 178 -10.03 6.93 -23.86
CA VAL A 178 -10.48 5.67 -23.24
C VAL A 178 -11.51 5.89 -22.12
N SER A 179 -11.41 6.97 -21.33
CA SER A 179 -12.34 7.19 -20.21
C SER A 179 -13.80 7.36 -20.65
N PRO A 180 -14.13 8.06 -21.75
CA PRO A 180 -15.51 8.12 -22.27
C PRO A 180 -16.09 6.75 -22.64
N VAL A 181 -15.27 5.81 -23.10
CA VAL A 181 -15.71 4.44 -23.34
C VAL A 181 -16.12 3.78 -22.02
N LEU A 182 -15.31 3.91 -20.98
CA LEU A 182 -15.65 3.41 -19.63
C LEU A 182 -16.94 4.05 -19.09
N TRP A 183 -17.18 5.34 -19.36
CA TRP A 183 -18.41 6.01 -18.92
C TRP A 183 -19.65 5.49 -19.59
N LYS A 184 -19.58 5.26 -20.89
CA LYS A 184 -20.69 4.76 -21.71
C LYS A 184 -20.97 3.29 -21.42
N LYS A 185 -19.93 2.49 -21.16
CA LYS A 185 -20.03 1.02 -21.13
C LYS A 185 -19.97 0.41 -19.73
N VAL A 186 -19.40 1.09 -18.73
CA VAL A 186 -19.26 0.55 -17.36
C VAL A 186 -19.95 1.44 -16.33
N ALA A 187 -19.39 2.62 -16.06
CA ALA A 187 -19.92 3.57 -15.09
C ALA A 187 -19.39 5.00 -15.30
N PRO A 188 -20.23 6.04 -15.06
CA PRO A 188 -19.79 7.43 -15.13
C PRO A 188 -18.64 7.74 -14.14
N LYS A 189 -17.79 8.70 -14.50
CA LYS A 189 -16.66 9.21 -13.67
C LYS A 189 -15.54 8.20 -13.41
N LEU A 190 -15.59 7.00 -14.00
CA LEU A 190 -14.43 6.14 -14.07
C LEU A 190 -13.31 6.83 -14.85
N SER A 191 -12.07 6.45 -14.61
CA SER A 191 -10.96 7.06 -15.35
C SER A 191 -10.00 5.97 -15.75
N ALA A 192 -9.75 5.95 -17.06
CA ALA A 192 -8.75 5.11 -17.65
C ALA A 192 -7.38 5.71 -17.35
N GLY A 193 -6.39 4.86 -17.17
CA GLY A 193 -4.99 5.26 -17.08
C GLY A 193 -4.16 4.10 -17.55
N ARG A 194 -3.19 4.36 -18.43
CA ARG A 194 -2.39 3.34 -19.12
C ARG A 194 -1.79 2.35 -18.13
N VAL A 195 -0.93 2.85 -17.24
CA VAL A 195 -0.24 2.04 -16.24
C VAL A 195 -1.19 1.54 -15.15
N GLN A 196 -2.18 2.34 -14.74
CA GLN A 196 -3.13 1.96 -13.69
C GLN A 196 -4.05 0.81 -14.12
N SER A 197 -4.46 0.77 -15.40
CA SER A 197 -5.30 -0.30 -15.93
C SER A 197 -4.55 -1.63 -15.99
N VAL A 198 -3.26 -1.61 -16.30
CA VAL A 198 -2.40 -2.79 -16.28
C VAL A 198 -2.15 -3.29 -14.85
N ALA A 199 -1.85 -2.39 -13.91
CA ALA A 199 -1.73 -2.77 -12.49
C ALA A 199 -3.03 -3.36 -11.93
N THR A 200 -4.19 -2.81 -12.35
CA THR A 200 -5.50 -3.37 -12.00
C THR A 200 -5.70 -4.75 -12.64
N ARG A 201 -5.29 -4.94 -13.90
CA ARG A 201 -5.34 -6.23 -14.60
C ARG A 201 -4.49 -7.29 -13.90
N ILE A 202 -3.28 -6.96 -13.44
CA ILE A 202 -2.42 -7.89 -12.67
C ILE A 202 -3.16 -8.44 -11.45
N ILE A 203 -3.86 -7.58 -10.72
CA ILE A 203 -4.63 -7.96 -9.53
C ILE A 203 -5.87 -8.80 -9.92
N VAL A 204 -6.61 -8.39 -10.96
CA VAL A 204 -7.79 -9.13 -11.45
C VAL A 204 -7.39 -10.51 -11.97
N ALA A 205 -6.27 -10.63 -12.69
CA ALA A 205 -5.75 -11.91 -13.18
C ALA A 205 -5.45 -12.86 -12.02
N ARG A 206 -4.73 -12.39 -10.99
CA ARG A 206 -4.46 -13.19 -9.78
C ARG A 206 -5.75 -13.62 -9.08
N GLU A 207 -6.76 -12.77 -9.02
CA GLU A 207 -8.04 -13.12 -8.40
C GLU A 207 -8.81 -14.14 -9.24
N ARG A 208 -8.77 -14.06 -10.58
CA ARG A 208 -9.33 -15.10 -11.47
C ARG A 208 -8.64 -16.44 -11.27
N ASP A 209 -7.31 -16.46 -11.12
CA ASP A 209 -6.56 -17.69 -10.82
C ASP A 209 -7.06 -18.33 -9.52
N ARG A 210 -7.34 -17.52 -8.49
CA ARG A 210 -7.90 -17.99 -7.21
C ARG A 210 -9.33 -18.49 -7.34
N MET A 211 -10.19 -17.82 -8.11
CA MET A 211 -11.58 -18.23 -8.35
C MET A 211 -11.68 -19.55 -9.13
N ALA A 212 -10.78 -19.75 -10.09
CA ALA A 212 -10.67 -20.97 -10.88
C ALA A 212 -9.95 -22.11 -10.14
N PHE A 213 -9.17 -21.79 -9.11
CA PHE A 213 -8.42 -22.78 -8.34
C PHE A 213 -9.32 -23.85 -7.72
N ARG A 214 -8.88 -25.11 -7.77
CA ARG A 214 -9.50 -26.23 -7.07
C ARG A 214 -8.46 -26.90 -6.20
N SER A 215 -8.76 -27.03 -4.91
CA SER A 215 -7.83 -27.62 -3.96
C SER A 215 -7.85 -29.14 -4.08
N ALA A 216 -6.67 -29.76 -4.04
CA ALA A 216 -6.48 -31.18 -3.80
C ALA A 216 -6.05 -31.43 -2.34
N ALA A 217 -6.63 -32.45 -1.73
CA ALA A 217 -6.19 -32.98 -0.44
C ALA A 217 -5.05 -33.98 -0.65
N TYR A 218 -4.05 -33.95 0.24
CA TYR A 218 -2.97 -34.92 0.27
C TYR A 218 -2.48 -35.10 1.70
N TRP A 219 -2.01 -36.29 2.02
CA TRP A 219 -1.52 -36.63 3.35
C TRP A 219 -0.04 -37.01 3.30
N ASP A 220 0.64 -36.78 4.41
CA ASP A 220 1.93 -37.37 4.74
C ASP A 220 1.93 -37.82 6.21
N ILE A 221 3.10 -38.17 6.74
CA ILE A 221 3.28 -38.49 8.16
C ILE A 221 4.40 -37.60 8.68
N LEU A 222 4.11 -36.86 9.74
CA LEU A 222 5.12 -36.16 10.52
C LEU A 222 5.58 -37.09 11.66
N ALA A 223 6.85 -37.44 11.67
CA ALA A 223 7.47 -38.22 12.73
C ALA A 223 8.33 -37.31 13.61
N LYS A 224 8.18 -37.43 14.94
CA LYS A 224 9.15 -36.92 15.91
C LYS A 224 10.08 -38.06 16.27
N LEU A 225 11.36 -37.87 15.99
CA LEU A 225 12.40 -38.89 16.12
C LEU A 225 13.37 -38.53 17.24
N ASP A 226 13.85 -39.54 17.96
CA ASP A 226 14.85 -39.43 19.01
C ASP A 226 16.13 -40.17 18.63
N ALA A 227 17.26 -39.47 18.70
CA ALA A 227 18.58 -40.02 18.45
C ALA A 227 19.35 -40.34 19.74
N SER A 228 18.90 -39.85 20.91
CA SER A 228 19.63 -39.89 22.18
C SER A 228 19.92 -41.30 22.69
N VAL A 229 19.12 -42.28 22.30
CA VAL A 229 19.36 -43.70 22.62
C VAL A 229 20.57 -44.25 21.88
N SER A 230 20.75 -43.85 20.62
CA SER A 230 21.87 -44.28 19.78
C SER A 230 23.13 -43.43 19.95
N ASP A 231 22.95 -42.15 20.29
CA ASP A 231 24.00 -41.17 20.52
C ASP A 231 23.53 -40.18 21.61
N PRO A 232 23.94 -40.38 22.88
CA PRO A 232 23.56 -39.50 23.99
C PRO A 232 24.00 -38.04 23.84
N ASP A 233 24.99 -37.77 22.97
CA ASP A 233 25.53 -36.42 22.73
C ASP A 233 24.85 -35.73 21.52
N ALA A 234 23.84 -36.37 20.90
CA ALA A 234 23.08 -35.81 19.80
C ALA A 234 22.36 -34.50 20.21
N ALA A 235 22.66 -33.41 19.49
CA ALA A 235 22.13 -32.08 19.77
C ALA A 235 21.48 -31.42 18.54
N PRO A 236 20.15 -31.20 18.51
CA PRO A 236 19.16 -31.60 19.53
C PRO A 236 18.94 -33.12 19.57
N PRO A 237 18.54 -33.69 20.73
CA PRO A 237 18.31 -35.13 20.85
C PRO A 237 17.10 -35.60 20.05
N THR A 238 16.12 -34.72 19.87
CA THR A 238 14.92 -34.98 19.07
C THR A 238 14.79 -34.00 17.91
N PHE A 239 14.20 -34.47 16.81
CA PHE A 239 13.93 -33.67 15.63
C PHE A 239 12.71 -34.22 14.87
N SER A 240 12.21 -33.45 13.90
CA SER A 240 11.07 -33.85 13.07
C SER A 240 11.49 -34.28 11.67
N ALA A 241 10.84 -35.30 11.13
CA ALA A 241 11.00 -35.76 9.75
C ALA A 241 9.63 -36.00 9.11
N ARG A 242 9.50 -35.80 7.79
CA ARG A 242 8.26 -36.05 7.04
C ARG A 242 8.44 -37.23 6.10
N LEU A 243 7.39 -38.04 5.95
CA LEU A 243 7.35 -39.13 4.98
C LEU A 243 7.43 -38.58 3.55
N THR A 244 8.35 -39.12 2.74
CA THR A 244 8.59 -38.66 1.36
C THR A 244 8.54 -39.77 0.32
N ALA A 245 8.63 -41.05 0.69
CA ALA A 245 8.40 -42.16 -0.22
C ALA A 245 7.83 -43.40 0.48
N VAL A 246 7.07 -44.20 -0.27
CA VAL A 246 6.49 -45.48 0.15
C VAL A 246 6.67 -46.48 -0.99
N ALA A 247 7.34 -47.61 -0.71
CA ALA A 247 7.61 -48.69 -1.66
C ALA A 247 8.20 -48.17 -3.01
N GLY A 248 9.19 -47.28 -2.93
CA GLY A 248 9.83 -46.66 -4.09
C GLY A 248 9.05 -45.55 -4.80
N ARG A 249 7.77 -45.31 -4.45
CA ARG A 249 6.95 -44.22 -5.00
C ARG A 249 7.03 -42.99 -4.11
N ARG A 250 7.30 -41.82 -4.69
CA ARG A 250 7.38 -40.56 -3.94
C ARG A 250 6.00 -40.14 -3.46
N VAL A 251 5.89 -39.71 -2.20
CA VAL A 251 4.65 -39.15 -1.64
C VAL A 251 4.35 -37.81 -2.30
N ALA A 252 3.09 -37.64 -2.74
CA ALA A 252 2.63 -36.41 -3.36
C ALA A 252 2.64 -35.25 -2.36
N THR A 253 3.09 -34.08 -2.82
CA THR A 253 3.10 -32.83 -2.07
C THR A 253 2.24 -31.79 -2.77
N GLY A 254 1.99 -30.65 -2.14
CA GLY A 254 1.20 -29.58 -2.77
C GLY A 254 1.75 -29.07 -4.11
N ARG A 255 3.05 -29.27 -4.39
CA ARG A 255 3.63 -28.94 -5.69
C ARG A 255 3.20 -29.91 -6.78
N ASP A 256 2.78 -31.13 -6.48
CA ASP A 256 2.52 -32.15 -7.50
C ASP A 256 1.16 -31.97 -8.20
N PHE A 257 0.34 -31.04 -7.71
CA PHE A 257 -0.95 -30.69 -8.28
C PHE A 257 -0.86 -29.44 -9.16
N ASP A 258 -1.69 -29.39 -10.20
CA ASP A 258 -1.94 -28.17 -10.95
C ASP A 258 -3.02 -27.30 -10.27
N SER A 259 -3.37 -26.18 -10.90
CA SER A 259 -4.38 -25.26 -10.37
C SER A 259 -5.80 -25.84 -10.34
N LEU A 260 -6.07 -26.96 -11.02
CA LEU A 260 -7.36 -27.64 -11.04
C LEU A 260 -7.42 -28.81 -10.05
N GLY A 261 -6.39 -28.97 -9.21
CA GLY A 261 -6.32 -30.02 -8.20
C GLY A 261 -6.02 -31.41 -8.79
N THR A 262 -5.50 -31.46 -10.02
CA THR A 262 -5.12 -32.73 -10.67
C THR A 262 -3.60 -32.91 -10.66
N LEU A 263 -3.13 -34.16 -10.67
CA LEU A 263 -1.70 -34.44 -10.70
C LEU A 263 -1.07 -33.95 -12.00
N ARG A 264 0.05 -33.24 -11.87
CA ARG A 264 0.84 -32.78 -13.02
C ARG A 264 1.42 -33.96 -13.78
N LYS A 265 1.58 -33.82 -15.09
CA LYS A 265 2.29 -34.78 -15.95
C LYS A 265 3.80 -34.72 -15.63
N GLY A 266 4.25 -35.61 -14.75
CA GLY A 266 5.64 -35.71 -14.31
C GLY A 266 5.94 -37.11 -13.79
N ASP A 267 6.92 -37.21 -12.90
CA ASP A 267 7.29 -38.47 -12.25
C ASP A 267 6.12 -39.05 -11.44
N GLU A 268 6.09 -40.38 -11.34
CA GLU A 268 5.04 -41.10 -10.62
C GLU A 268 5.08 -40.79 -9.11
N VAL A 269 3.93 -40.39 -8.56
CA VAL A 269 3.75 -40.12 -7.13
C VAL A 269 2.56 -40.90 -6.57
N ILE A 270 2.60 -41.19 -5.26
CA ILE A 270 1.48 -41.74 -4.52
C ILE A 270 0.78 -40.63 -3.73
N VAL A 271 -0.53 -40.47 -3.95
CA VAL A 271 -1.38 -39.55 -3.17
C VAL A 271 -1.93 -40.35 -1.99
N LEU A 272 -1.55 -39.97 -0.78
CA LEU A 272 -2.08 -40.57 0.44
C LEU A 272 -3.34 -39.81 0.88
N ASP A 273 -4.30 -40.55 1.40
CA ASP A 273 -5.46 -40.08 2.16
C ASP A 273 -5.30 -40.37 3.66
N GLU A 274 -6.28 -39.95 4.47
CA GLU A 274 -6.29 -40.15 5.92
C GLU A 274 -6.15 -41.63 6.32
N GLY A 275 -6.89 -42.52 5.66
CA GLY A 275 -6.86 -43.96 5.93
C GLY A 275 -5.52 -44.58 5.54
N SER A 276 -5.02 -44.23 4.35
CA SER A 276 -3.71 -44.69 3.87
C SER A 276 -2.55 -44.23 4.76
N ALA A 277 -2.53 -42.95 5.17
CA ALA A 277 -1.48 -42.40 6.03
C ALA A 277 -1.56 -42.96 7.47
N THR A 278 -2.77 -43.12 8.01
CA THR A 278 -2.98 -43.71 9.35
C THR A 278 -2.59 -45.19 9.39
N ALA A 279 -2.91 -45.96 8.34
CA ALA A 279 -2.49 -47.36 8.23
C ALA A 279 -0.95 -47.49 8.19
N LEU A 280 -0.29 -46.61 7.43
CA LEU A 280 1.17 -46.56 7.39
C LEU A 280 1.76 -46.21 8.76
N ALA A 281 1.20 -45.21 9.46
CA ALA A 281 1.66 -44.82 10.80
C ALA A 281 1.48 -45.96 11.82
N ALA A 282 0.32 -46.63 11.84
CA ALA A 282 0.05 -47.76 12.71
C ALA A 282 1.00 -48.95 12.45
N GLY A 283 1.38 -49.17 11.18
CA GLY A 283 2.35 -50.20 10.80
C GLY A 283 3.81 -49.87 11.17
N LEU A 284 4.10 -48.62 11.55
CA LEU A 284 5.42 -48.20 12.05
C LEU A 284 5.50 -48.19 13.57
N ASP A 285 4.38 -48.17 14.28
CA ASP A 285 4.38 -48.05 15.74
C ASP A 285 5.09 -49.26 16.39
N GLY A 286 5.96 -48.98 17.36
CA GLY A 286 6.86 -49.96 17.96
C GLY A 286 8.09 -50.36 17.14
N THR A 287 8.28 -49.83 15.92
CA THR A 287 9.51 -50.03 15.14
C THR A 287 10.54 -48.91 15.38
N GLN A 288 11.80 -49.18 15.04
CA GLN A 288 12.85 -48.15 14.94
C GLN A 288 13.10 -47.80 13.48
N LEU A 289 13.43 -46.53 13.23
CA LEU A 289 13.90 -46.08 11.94
C LEU A 289 15.43 -46.15 11.85
N THR A 290 15.96 -46.07 10.64
CA THR A 290 17.41 -46.13 10.39
C THR A 290 17.83 -45.01 9.46
N VAL A 291 18.90 -44.31 9.82
CA VAL A 291 19.50 -43.28 8.95
C VAL A 291 20.13 -43.97 7.75
N ALA A 292 19.56 -43.76 6.56
CA ALA A 292 20.10 -44.31 5.31
C ALA A 292 21.16 -43.39 4.70
N SER A 293 21.00 -42.08 4.87
CA SER A 293 21.96 -41.07 4.38
C SER A 293 21.86 -39.81 5.21
N ALA A 294 23.02 -39.22 5.49
CA ALA A 294 23.18 -37.89 6.06
C ALA A 294 24.20 -37.13 5.21
N GLU A 295 23.76 -36.05 4.56
CA GLU A 295 24.62 -35.22 3.70
C GLU A 295 24.68 -33.80 4.24
N GLU A 296 25.90 -33.29 4.43
CA GLU A 296 26.16 -31.91 4.80
C GLU A 296 26.73 -31.14 3.62
N LYS A 297 26.07 -30.05 3.23
CA LYS A 297 26.54 -29.18 2.15
C LYS A 297 26.75 -27.75 2.67
N PRO A 298 27.95 -27.18 2.54
CA PRO A 298 28.15 -25.78 2.87
C PRO A 298 27.37 -24.89 1.90
N TYR A 299 26.78 -23.81 2.42
CA TYR A 299 26.22 -22.73 1.62
C TYR A 299 26.83 -21.39 2.01
N ALA A 300 26.92 -20.50 1.04
CA ALA A 300 27.29 -19.10 1.24
C ALA A 300 26.21 -18.22 0.63
N ARG A 301 25.70 -17.25 1.41
CA ARG A 301 24.71 -16.28 0.95
C ARG A 301 25.37 -14.90 0.87
N ARG A 302 25.28 -14.29 -0.31
CA ARG A 302 25.76 -12.92 -0.53
C ARG A 302 24.80 -11.91 0.11
N PRO A 303 25.31 -10.77 0.62
CA PRO A 303 24.48 -9.69 1.10
C PRO A 303 23.56 -9.15 0.02
N TYR A 304 22.42 -8.62 0.45
CA TYR A 304 21.52 -7.93 -0.45
C TYR A 304 22.13 -6.61 -0.96
N PRO A 305 21.75 -6.15 -2.17
CA PRO A 305 22.18 -4.86 -2.67
C PRO A 305 21.63 -3.69 -1.83
N PRO A 306 22.27 -2.52 -1.89
CA PRO A 306 21.73 -1.26 -1.40
C PRO A 306 20.32 -0.98 -1.94
N PHE A 307 19.57 -0.13 -1.25
CA PHE A 307 18.20 0.15 -1.67
C PHE A 307 18.15 0.94 -2.97
N MET A 308 17.19 0.56 -3.80
CA MET A 308 16.60 1.41 -4.84
C MET A 308 15.13 1.64 -4.45
N THR A 309 14.38 2.42 -5.23
CA THR A 309 13.01 2.80 -4.84
C THR A 309 12.08 1.60 -4.65
N SER A 310 12.13 0.61 -5.55
CA SER A 310 11.24 -0.56 -5.47
C SER A 310 11.56 -1.43 -4.25
N THR A 311 12.84 -1.75 -3.99
CA THR A 311 13.24 -2.57 -2.84
C THR A 311 13.03 -1.85 -1.51
N LEU A 312 13.17 -0.52 -1.46
CA LEU A 312 12.82 0.27 -0.28
C LEU A 312 11.32 0.18 0.02
N GLN A 313 10.46 0.33 -0.99
CA GLN A 313 9.01 0.21 -0.82
C GLN A 313 8.61 -1.20 -0.38
N GLN A 314 9.23 -2.24 -0.97
CA GLN A 314 9.01 -3.63 -0.59
C GLN A 314 9.37 -3.90 0.87
N GLU A 315 10.59 -3.56 1.31
CA GLU A 315 11.02 -3.82 2.70
C GLU A 315 10.31 -2.93 3.72
N ALA A 316 10.02 -1.67 3.40
CA ALA A 316 9.22 -0.82 4.28
C ALA A 316 7.78 -1.36 4.43
N SER A 317 7.23 -1.96 3.39
CA SER A 317 5.92 -2.62 3.46
C SER A 317 5.96 -3.90 4.28
N ARG A 318 6.92 -4.80 3.99
CA ARG A 318 7.05 -6.09 4.70
C ARG A 318 7.45 -5.91 6.17
N LYS A 319 8.49 -5.11 6.45
CA LYS A 319 9.09 -4.96 7.79
C LYS A 319 8.42 -3.88 8.65
N LEU A 320 8.06 -2.73 8.06
CA LEU A 320 7.53 -1.58 8.81
C LEU A 320 6.00 -1.45 8.71
N ARG A 321 5.35 -2.25 7.85
CA ARG A 321 3.92 -2.16 7.50
C ARG A 321 3.53 -0.78 6.94
N PHE A 322 4.45 -0.13 6.22
CA PHE A 322 4.18 1.13 5.55
C PHE A 322 3.61 0.89 4.15
N SER A 323 2.61 1.69 3.73
CA SER A 323 2.20 1.71 2.32
C SER A 323 3.30 2.34 1.46
N ALA A 324 3.31 2.05 0.16
CA ALA A 324 4.24 2.65 -0.79
C ALA A 324 4.17 4.19 -0.75
N GLU A 325 2.97 4.76 -0.63
CA GLU A 325 2.78 6.22 -0.47
C GLU A 325 3.40 6.76 0.82
N ARG A 326 3.18 6.07 1.95
CA ARG A 326 3.73 6.49 3.25
C ARG A 326 5.25 6.43 3.22
N THR A 327 5.82 5.36 2.68
CA THR A 327 7.28 5.20 2.50
C THR A 327 7.87 6.35 1.69
N MET A 328 7.29 6.66 0.52
CA MET A 328 7.81 7.75 -0.31
C MET A 328 7.64 9.13 0.33
N SER A 329 6.57 9.35 1.09
CA SER A 329 6.37 10.60 1.83
C SER A 329 7.40 10.79 2.95
N ILE A 330 7.78 9.70 3.63
CA ILE A 330 8.83 9.72 4.66
C ILE A 330 10.20 9.91 4.00
N ALA A 331 10.50 9.14 2.95
CA ALA A 331 11.77 9.24 2.23
C ALA A 331 11.99 10.64 1.64
N GLN A 332 10.95 11.29 1.11
CA GLN A 332 11.00 12.68 0.67
C GLN A 332 11.44 13.61 1.81
N ARG A 333 10.89 13.46 3.02
CA ARG A 333 11.29 14.28 4.18
C ARG A 333 12.73 14.00 4.60
N LEU A 334 13.16 12.74 4.59
CA LEU A 334 14.54 12.38 4.91
C LEU A 334 15.53 13.00 3.91
N TYR A 335 15.23 12.92 2.61
CA TYR A 335 16.04 13.53 1.56
C TYR A 335 16.09 15.07 1.70
N GLU A 336 14.94 15.72 1.82
CA GLU A 336 14.85 17.19 1.92
C GLU A 336 15.53 17.78 3.17
N ASN A 337 15.66 16.99 4.24
CA ASN A 337 16.39 17.37 5.44
C ASN A 337 17.88 16.97 5.43
N GLY A 338 18.33 16.25 4.39
CA GLY A 338 19.73 15.85 4.22
C GLY A 338 20.14 14.59 5.00
N TYR A 339 19.21 13.70 5.33
CA TYR A 339 19.53 12.43 5.99
C TYR A 339 19.86 11.30 5.01
N ILE A 340 19.25 11.29 3.82
CA ILE A 340 19.46 10.24 2.81
C ILE A 340 19.71 10.84 1.42
N THR A 341 20.24 10.04 0.51
CA THR A 341 20.29 10.33 -0.92
C THR A 341 18.90 10.30 -1.57
N TYR A 342 18.85 10.68 -2.85
CA TYR A 342 17.61 10.78 -3.61
C TYR A 342 16.83 9.46 -3.66
N MET A 343 15.56 9.51 -3.28
CA MET A 343 14.73 8.31 -3.06
C MET A 343 14.01 7.79 -4.32
N ARG A 344 14.13 8.47 -5.46
CA ARG A 344 13.60 8.01 -6.77
C ARG A 344 14.78 7.60 -7.65
N THR A 345 15.20 6.35 -7.53
CA THR A 345 16.37 5.79 -8.20
C THR A 345 16.13 4.31 -8.50
N ASP A 346 16.59 3.85 -9.66
CA ASP A 346 16.70 2.43 -10.04
C ASP A 346 18.15 1.91 -9.90
N SER A 347 19.08 2.74 -9.42
CA SER A 347 20.47 2.40 -9.17
C SER A 347 20.65 1.71 -7.81
N THR A 348 21.52 0.71 -7.78
CA THR A 348 22.03 0.08 -6.55
C THR A 348 23.51 0.39 -6.31
N THR A 349 24.10 1.28 -7.12
CA THR A 349 25.49 1.69 -7.02
C THR A 349 25.71 2.57 -5.80
N LEU A 350 26.82 2.37 -5.10
CA LEU A 350 27.30 3.28 -4.05
C LEU A 350 28.55 4.02 -4.53
N SER A 351 28.66 5.28 -4.16
CA SER A 351 29.90 6.07 -4.31
C SER A 351 31.02 5.51 -3.43
N GLU A 352 32.27 5.85 -3.78
CA GLU A 352 33.44 5.40 -3.02
C GLU A 352 33.40 5.88 -1.55
N SER A 353 33.00 7.13 -1.32
CA SER A 353 32.85 7.68 0.04
C SER A 353 31.79 6.90 0.83
N ALA A 354 30.65 6.57 0.21
CA ALA A 354 29.61 5.77 0.84
C ALA A 354 30.06 4.33 1.16
N ILE A 355 30.82 3.70 0.26
CA ILE A 355 31.41 2.37 0.50
C ILE A 355 32.34 2.43 1.72
N ASN A 356 33.23 3.42 1.78
CA ASN A 356 34.17 3.60 2.88
C ASN A 356 33.45 3.87 4.22
N ALA A 357 32.41 4.70 4.21
CA ALA A 357 31.57 4.98 5.38
C ALA A 357 30.84 3.72 5.87
N ALA A 358 30.23 2.96 4.96
CA ALA A 358 29.53 1.71 5.28
C ALA A 358 30.48 0.65 5.86
N ARG A 359 31.66 0.46 5.27
CA ARG A 359 32.69 -0.46 5.78
C ARG A 359 33.21 -0.05 7.15
N THR A 360 33.40 1.25 7.37
CA THR A 360 33.85 1.78 8.67
C THR A 360 32.80 1.55 9.75
N GLN A 361 31.52 1.81 9.46
CA GLN A 361 30.42 1.53 10.38
C GLN A 361 30.27 0.03 10.67
N ALA A 362 30.39 -0.82 9.65
CA ALA A 362 30.36 -2.27 9.83
C ALA A 362 31.47 -2.75 10.78
N ARG A 363 32.71 -2.24 10.59
CA ARG A 363 33.85 -2.56 11.45
C ARG A 363 33.62 -2.13 12.89
N GLN A 364 33.18 -0.90 13.09
CA GLN A 364 32.98 -0.34 14.43
C GLN A 364 31.87 -1.05 15.21
N LEU A 365 30.78 -1.46 14.53
CA LEU A 365 29.63 -2.06 15.21
C LEU A 365 29.72 -3.59 15.33
N TYR A 366 30.31 -4.27 14.35
CA TYR A 366 30.27 -5.73 14.24
C TYR A 366 31.66 -6.40 14.27
N GLY A 367 32.75 -5.64 14.13
CA GLY A 367 34.13 -6.13 14.10
C GLY A 367 34.68 -6.40 12.70
N ASP A 368 36.01 -6.50 12.59
CA ASP A 368 36.72 -6.68 11.31
C ASP A 368 36.32 -7.95 10.55
N GLU A 369 36.05 -9.05 11.26
CA GLU A 369 35.63 -10.34 10.66
C GLU A 369 34.32 -10.21 9.85
N TYR A 370 33.46 -9.26 10.22
CA TYR A 370 32.17 -9.04 9.57
C TYR A 370 32.25 -8.12 8.34
N VAL A 371 33.41 -7.51 8.08
CA VAL A 371 33.60 -6.65 6.92
C VAL A 371 33.97 -7.51 5.72
N ALA A 372 33.40 -7.23 4.54
CA ALA A 372 33.80 -7.95 3.33
C ALA A 372 35.30 -7.76 3.03
N PRO A 373 36.02 -8.80 2.54
CA PRO A 373 37.46 -8.69 2.29
C PRO A 373 37.79 -7.60 1.28
N ALA A 374 37.00 -7.48 0.21
CA ALA A 374 37.07 -6.40 -0.77
C ALA A 374 35.80 -5.53 -0.70
N PRO A 375 35.90 -4.24 -1.11
CA PRO A 375 34.72 -3.40 -1.34
C PRO A 375 33.72 -4.07 -2.29
N ARG A 376 32.43 -4.07 -1.94
CA ARG A 376 31.38 -4.69 -2.76
C ARG A 376 30.70 -3.64 -3.62
N GLN A 377 30.80 -3.80 -4.92
CA GLN A 377 30.05 -2.99 -5.87
C GLN A 377 28.84 -3.74 -6.41
N TYR A 378 27.70 -3.05 -6.49
CA TYR A 378 26.41 -3.59 -6.95
C TYR A 378 25.95 -2.84 -8.20
N THR A 379 26.84 -2.78 -9.20
CA THR A 379 26.53 -2.12 -10.48
C THR A 379 25.48 -2.93 -11.21
N ARG A 380 24.30 -2.32 -11.43
CA ARG A 380 23.28 -2.80 -12.36
C ARG A 380 23.11 -1.80 -13.48
N LYS A 381 22.70 -2.27 -14.66
CA LYS A 381 22.35 -1.38 -15.76
C LYS A 381 21.10 -0.59 -15.36
N VAL A 382 21.25 0.73 -15.19
CA VAL A 382 20.14 1.67 -15.03
C VAL A 382 19.59 2.02 -16.41
N LYS A 383 18.28 2.29 -16.51
CA LYS A 383 17.64 2.58 -17.80
C LYS A 383 18.07 3.94 -18.34
N ASN A 384 18.11 4.96 -17.48
CA ASN A 384 18.62 6.29 -17.81
C ASN A 384 19.66 6.75 -16.77
N ALA A 385 20.92 6.81 -17.19
CA ALA A 385 22.04 7.16 -16.31
C ALA A 385 21.96 8.61 -15.77
N GLN A 386 21.29 9.53 -16.46
CA GLN A 386 21.14 10.91 -16.02
C GLN A 386 20.17 11.04 -14.83
N GLU A 387 19.19 10.13 -14.72
CA GLU A 387 18.19 10.16 -13.65
C GLU A 387 18.62 9.41 -12.39
N ALA A 388 19.56 8.46 -12.51
CA ALA A 388 19.86 7.49 -11.45
C ALA A 388 21.36 7.34 -11.20
N HIS A 389 21.91 8.21 -10.35
CA HIS A 389 23.35 8.18 -10.04
C HIS A 389 23.70 7.25 -8.87
N GLU A 390 22.86 7.13 -7.85
CA GLU A 390 23.21 6.39 -6.64
C GLU A 390 22.01 5.67 -6.00
N ALA A 391 22.31 4.64 -5.22
CA ALA A 391 21.38 3.97 -4.33
C ALA A 391 20.83 4.92 -3.24
N ILE A 392 19.70 4.51 -2.65
CA ILE A 392 19.13 5.13 -1.45
C ILE A 392 19.96 4.68 -0.24
N ARG A 393 20.74 5.61 0.32
CA ARG A 393 21.66 5.40 1.45
C ARG A 393 21.63 6.61 2.40
N PRO A 394 22.22 6.51 3.61
CA PRO A 394 22.48 7.68 4.43
C PRO A 394 23.33 8.71 3.68
N ALA A 395 23.01 10.00 3.83
CA ALA A 395 23.72 11.10 3.19
C ALA A 395 25.06 11.40 3.89
N GLY A 396 25.95 12.07 3.16
CA GLY A 396 27.23 12.57 3.65
C GLY A 396 28.37 11.54 3.65
N GLU A 397 29.61 12.03 3.70
CA GLU A 397 30.82 11.20 3.72
C GLU A 397 30.95 10.36 5.00
N THR A 398 30.32 10.80 6.10
CA THR A 398 30.18 10.03 7.33
C THR A 398 28.70 9.95 7.68
N PHE A 399 28.17 8.73 7.76
CA PHE A 399 26.76 8.50 8.05
C PHE A 399 26.42 8.92 9.48
N ALA A 400 25.34 9.71 9.64
CA ALA A 400 24.79 9.97 10.96
C ALA A 400 24.36 8.65 11.62
N THR A 401 24.79 8.40 12.85
CA THR A 401 24.47 7.12 13.49
C THR A 401 22.97 7.02 13.79
N PRO A 402 22.36 5.82 13.77
CA PRO A 402 20.96 5.67 14.13
C PRO A 402 20.61 6.28 15.49
N ASP A 403 21.49 6.22 16.51
CA ASP A 403 21.21 6.86 17.82
C ASP A 403 21.11 8.39 17.73
N ALA A 404 22.01 9.04 16.97
CA ALA A 404 21.98 10.48 16.78
C ALA A 404 20.70 10.91 16.05
N VAL A 405 20.38 10.23 14.94
CA VAL A 405 19.17 10.51 14.16
C VAL A 405 17.90 10.22 14.95
N ARG A 406 17.89 9.19 15.80
CA ARG A 406 16.75 8.87 16.67
C ARG A 406 16.35 10.02 17.58
N ARG A 407 17.32 10.81 18.06
CA ARG A 407 17.08 11.96 18.96
C ARG A 407 16.50 13.15 18.22
N GLU A 408 16.88 13.34 16.95
CA GLU A 408 16.37 14.42 16.10
C GLU A 408 14.99 14.10 15.51
N LEU A 409 14.76 12.82 15.19
CA LEU A 409 13.54 12.31 14.57
C LEU A 409 12.64 11.57 15.57
N ASP A 410 12.59 12.04 16.83
CA ASP A 410 11.73 11.47 17.85
C ASP A 410 10.25 11.94 17.74
N GLY A 411 9.39 11.45 18.63
CA GLY A 411 8.01 11.90 18.77
C GLY A 411 7.19 11.76 17.46
N PRO A 412 6.72 12.86 16.85
CA PRO A 412 5.91 12.82 15.63
C PRO A 412 6.67 12.28 14.40
N ASN A 413 8.01 12.32 14.41
CA ASN A 413 8.86 11.92 13.29
C ASN A 413 9.41 10.49 13.43
N ILE A 414 8.88 9.69 14.36
CA ILE A 414 9.39 8.34 14.65
C ILE A 414 9.41 7.42 13.43
N ASP A 415 8.47 7.60 12.49
CA ASP A 415 8.47 6.81 11.26
C ASP A 415 9.61 7.22 10.31
N ASP A 416 10.06 8.47 10.37
CA ASP A 416 11.23 8.98 9.66
C ASP A 416 12.49 8.32 10.22
N PHE A 417 12.62 8.23 11.55
CA PHE A 417 13.70 7.45 12.18
C PHE A 417 13.67 5.98 11.75
N ARG A 418 12.51 5.31 11.81
CA ARG A 418 12.39 3.88 11.46
C ARG A 418 12.77 3.61 10.01
N LEU A 419 12.41 4.50 9.08
CA LEU A 419 12.80 4.34 7.68
C LEU A 419 14.29 4.64 7.48
N TYR A 420 14.85 5.63 8.17
CA TYR A 420 16.28 5.90 8.16
C TYR A 420 17.09 4.72 8.69
N GLU A 421 16.69 4.13 9.83
CA GLU A 421 17.32 2.95 10.42
C GLU A 421 17.33 1.77 9.44
N LEU A 422 16.21 1.54 8.74
CA LEU A 422 16.11 0.51 7.71
C LEU A 422 17.12 0.74 6.57
N ILE A 423 17.19 1.98 6.06
CA ILE A 423 18.12 2.39 4.99
C ILE A 423 19.57 2.24 5.43
N TRP A 424 19.88 2.67 6.66
CA TRP A 424 21.20 2.58 7.25
C TRP A 424 21.65 1.12 7.38
N GLN A 425 20.82 0.26 7.97
CA GLN A 425 21.16 -1.17 8.14
C GLN A 425 21.36 -1.87 6.80
N ARG A 426 20.51 -1.58 5.80
CA ARG A 426 20.65 -2.17 4.46
C ARG A 426 21.96 -1.75 3.79
N THR A 427 22.35 -0.47 3.93
CA THR A 427 23.58 0.06 3.35
C THR A 427 24.82 -0.57 4.01
N VAL A 428 24.85 -0.65 5.34
CA VAL A 428 25.95 -1.27 6.08
C VAL A 428 26.07 -2.76 5.78
N ALA A 429 24.95 -3.49 5.80
CA ALA A 429 24.91 -4.91 5.47
C ALA A 429 25.43 -5.22 4.06
N SER A 430 25.19 -4.33 3.09
CA SER A 430 25.66 -4.51 1.70
C SER A 430 27.19 -4.61 1.59
N GLN A 431 27.95 -4.09 2.57
CA GLN A 431 29.42 -4.11 2.59
C GLN A 431 30.00 -5.14 3.57
N MET A 432 29.16 -5.95 4.20
CA MET A 432 29.58 -7.00 5.14
C MET A 432 29.94 -8.32 4.43
N ALA A 433 30.54 -9.23 5.19
CA ALA A 433 30.91 -10.56 4.74
C ALA A 433 29.66 -11.43 4.42
N ASP A 434 29.86 -12.44 3.57
CA ASP A 434 28.81 -13.42 3.24
C ASP A 434 28.39 -14.19 4.50
N ALA A 435 27.12 -14.52 4.59
CA ALA A 435 26.64 -15.50 5.57
C ALA A 435 27.07 -16.90 5.12
N ARG A 436 27.54 -17.73 6.06
CA ARG A 436 27.97 -19.12 5.80
C ARG A 436 27.27 -20.06 6.76
N GLY A 437 26.93 -21.24 6.28
CA GLY A 437 26.32 -22.27 7.09
C GLY A 437 26.32 -23.63 6.41
N MET A 438 25.68 -24.60 7.05
CA MET A 438 25.51 -25.94 6.50
C MET A 438 24.03 -26.19 6.21
N THR A 439 23.76 -26.85 5.08
CA THR A 439 22.47 -27.49 4.80
C THR A 439 22.63 -28.98 5.09
N LEU A 440 21.82 -29.49 6.01
CA LEU A 440 21.78 -30.91 6.37
C LEU A 440 20.59 -31.55 5.66
N SER A 441 20.84 -32.66 4.96
CA SER A 441 19.80 -33.47 4.33
C SER A 441 19.86 -34.89 4.87
N LEU A 442 18.77 -35.33 5.49
CA LEU A 442 18.65 -36.67 6.05
C LEU A 442 17.66 -37.50 5.23
N ARG A 443 18.03 -38.75 4.94
CA ARG A 443 17.12 -39.81 4.50
C ARG A 443 17.08 -40.91 5.56
N ILE A 444 15.88 -41.23 5.99
CA ILE A 444 15.62 -42.13 7.11
C ILE A 444 14.66 -43.21 6.62
N THR A 445 15.03 -44.47 6.72
CA THR A 445 14.25 -45.61 6.22
C THR A 445 13.61 -46.39 7.36
N GLY A 446 12.43 -46.94 7.11
CA GLY A 446 11.71 -47.85 8.02
C GLY A 446 10.86 -48.85 7.25
N MET A 447 10.16 -49.72 7.98
CA MET A 447 9.22 -50.69 7.42
C MET A 447 7.85 -50.50 8.07
N SER A 448 6.84 -50.18 7.27
CA SER A 448 5.43 -50.28 7.65
C SER A 448 4.90 -51.63 7.20
N GLY A 449 4.89 -52.63 8.08
CA GLY A 449 4.59 -54.01 7.69
C GLY A 449 5.56 -54.53 6.61
N HIS A 450 5.10 -54.61 5.35
CA HIS A 450 5.91 -55.06 4.20
C HIS A 450 6.38 -53.91 3.29
N GLN A 451 6.00 -52.66 3.57
CA GLN A 451 6.32 -51.51 2.73
C GLN A 451 7.52 -50.76 3.31
N GLU A 452 8.57 -50.63 2.50
CA GLU A 452 9.67 -49.72 2.83
C GLU A 452 9.17 -48.28 2.76
N VAL A 453 9.46 -47.50 3.80
CA VAL A 453 9.10 -46.08 3.87
C VAL A 453 10.36 -45.23 4.03
N VAL A 454 10.36 -44.07 3.40
CA VAL A 454 11.46 -43.09 3.49
C VAL A 454 10.91 -41.81 4.09
N PHE A 455 11.48 -41.42 5.23
CA PHE A 455 11.33 -40.09 5.81
C PHE A 455 12.49 -39.20 5.38
N SER A 456 12.24 -37.90 5.31
CA SER A 456 13.25 -36.90 5.06
C SER A 456 13.15 -35.76 6.06
N ALA A 457 14.30 -35.28 6.50
CA ALA A 457 14.43 -34.06 7.28
C ALA A 457 15.48 -33.18 6.60
N THR A 458 15.18 -31.88 6.53
CA THR A 458 16.15 -30.89 6.05
C THR A 458 16.37 -29.86 7.14
N GLY A 459 17.65 -29.61 7.40
CA GLY A 459 18.12 -28.67 8.39
C GLY A 459 18.98 -27.61 7.74
N ARG A 460 19.03 -26.44 8.38
CA ARG A 460 19.94 -25.37 8.00
C ARG A 460 20.53 -24.78 9.26
N THR A 461 21.84 -24.74 9.35
CA THR A 461 22.57 -24.04 10.40
C THR A 461 23.23 -22.80 9.82
N LEU A 462 23.45 -21.80 10.67
CA LEU A 462 24.10 -20.54 10.32
C LEU A 462 25.41 -20.43 11.10
N THR A 463 26.47 -21.04 10.58
CA THR A 463 27.80 -21.08 11.20
C THR A 463 28.41 -19.68 11.36
N PHE A 464 28.21 -18.80 10.38
CA PHE A 464 28.68 -17.43 10.41
C PHE A 464 27.60 -16.50 9.83
N PRO A 465 26.99 -15.61 10.63
CA PRO A 465 25.87 -14.81 10.18
C PRO A 465 26.25 -13.74 9.14
N GLY A 466 27.51 -13.27 9.13
CA GLY A 466 27.94 -12.23 8.20
C GLY A 466 27.00 -11.02 8.21
N PHE A 467 26.57 -10.57 7.04
CA PHE A 467 25.63 -9.45 6.89
C PHE A 467 24.27 -9.63 7.58
N LEU A 468 23.82 -10.88 7.84
CA LEU A 468 22.53 -11.15 8.49
C LEU A 468 22.47 -10.60 9.92
N LYS A 469 23.64 -10.38 10.55
CA LYS A 469 23.73 -9.73 11.87
C LYS A 469 23.25 -8.27 11.85
N ALA A 470 23.35 -7.61 10.70
CA ALA A 470 22.87 -6.24 10.50
C ALA A 470 21.50 -6.18 9.83
N TYR A 471 21.25 -7.06 8.86
CA TYR A 471 20.03 -6.99 8.05
C TYR A 471 19.54 -8.34 7.56
N VAL A 472 18.24 -8.59 7.75
CA VAL A 472 17.50 -9.73 7.19
C VAL A 472 16.23 -9.21 6.53
N GLU A 473 16.01 -9.58 5.26
CA GLU A 473 14.74 -9.28 4.58
C GLU A 473 13.58 -9.98 5.26
N THR A 474 12.44 -9.31 5.25
CA THR A 474 11.22 -9.90 5.79
C THR A 474 10.53 -10.68 4.67
N VAL A 475 10.10 -11.91 4.95
CA VAL A 475 9.30 -12.70 3.99
C VAL A 475 7.96 -11.99 3.72
N ASP A 476 7.42 -12.13 2.51
CA ASP A 476 6.12 -11.55 2.20
C ASP A 476 5.02 -12.26 3.02
N GLU A 477 4.13 -11.48 3.63
CA GLU A 477 3.12 -11.98 4.57
C GLU A 477 2.18 -13.03 3.95
N LEU A 478 1.88 -12.91 2.65
CA LEU A 478 0.92 -13.78 1.97
C LEU A 478 1.58 -14.95 1.25
N VAL A 479 2.80 -14.75 0.72
CA VAL A 479 3.58 -15.84 0.11
C VAL A 479 4.15 -16.76 1.19
N GLY A 480 4.48 -16.20 2.36
CA GLY A 480 5.18 -16.92 3.42
C GLY A 480 6.60 -17.30 3.02
N GLY A 481 7.15 -18.28 3.75
CA GLY A 481 8.51 -18.76 3.58
C GLY A 481 9.36 -18.55 4.83
N GLU A 482 10.61 -19.01 4.76
CA GLU A 482 11.58 -18.84 5.85
C GLU A 482 12.45 -17.61 5.63
N ALA A 483 12.72 -16.90 6.73
CA ALA A 483 13.72 -15.85 6.75
C ALA A 483 15.11 -16.44 6.46
N ASP A 484 16.02 -15.60 5.96
CA ASP A 484 17.35 -16.06 5.54
C ASP A 484 18.27 -16.44 6.70
N ASP A 485 17.96 -15.98 7.92
CA ASP A 485 18.63 -16.34 9.18
C ASP A 485 17.92 -17.46 9.96
N ALA A 486 16.80 -17.99 9.45
CA ALA A 486 16.09 -19.08 10.11
C ALA A 486 16.96 -20.35 10.14
N GLU A 487 17.17 -20.89 11.34
CA GLU A 487 17.86 -22.16 11.57
C GLU A 487 16.87 -23.29 11.82
N ARG A 488 17.16 -24.45 11.24
CA ARG A 488 16.54 -25.74 11.55
C ARG A 488 17.66 -26.68 11.95
N ARG A 489 17.93 -26.76 13.24
CA ARG A 489 19.01 -27.61 13.76
C ARG A 489 18.59 -29.07 13.70
N LEU A 490 19.49 -29.91 13.20
CA LEU A 490 19.39 -31.35 13.21
C LEU A 490 20.60 -31.91 13.96
N PRO A 491 20.46 -33.03 14.68
CA PRO A 491 21.60 -33.71 15.28
C PRO A 491 22.57 -34.17 14.18
N HIS A 492 23.83 -34.32 14.57
CA HIS A 492 24.80 -35.01 13.74
C HIS A 492 24.47 -36.50 13.74
N LEU A 493 24.19 -37.07 12.56
CA LEU A 493 23.80 -38.47 12.42
C LEU A 493 24.70 -39.18 11.42
N THR A 494 24.86 -40.50 11.59
CA THR A 494 25.67 -41.34 10.71
C THR A 494 24.83 -42.39 10.01
N PRO A 495 25.15 -42.77 8.75
CA PRO A 495 24.46 -43.86 8.07
C PRO A 495 24.49 -45.16 8.89
N GLY A 496 23.34 -45.82 9.04
CA GLY A 496 23.14 -47.03 9.83
C GLY A 496 22.65 -46.80 11.26
N GLN A 497 22.67 -45.55 11.75
CA GLN A 497 22.22 -45.20 13.10
C GLN A 497 20.72 -45.45 13.28
N ARG A 498 20.33 -45.99 14.45
CA ARG A 498 18.94 -46.26 14.81
C ARG A 498 18.30 -45.02 15.44
N LEU A 499 17.05 -44.75 15.09
CA LEU A 499 16.25 -43.66 15.63
C LEU A 499 14.96 -44.21 16.20
N ASP A 500 14.65 -43.79 17.43
CA ASP A 500 13.39 -44.13 18.07
C ASP A 500 12.28 -43.19 17.60
N ILE A 501 11.09 -43.76 17.42
CA ILE A 501 9.89 -43.01 17.06
C ILE A 501 9.23 -42.55 18.36
N VAL A 502 9.22 -41.24 18.59
CA VAL A 502 8.53 -40.63 19.76
C VAL A 502 7.05 -40.44 19.47
N GLU A 503 6.75 -39.97 18.26
CA GLU A 503 5.39 -39.64 17.85
C GLU A 503 5.28 -39.78 16.32
N LEU A 504 4.15 -40.36 15.87
CA LEU A 504 3.74 -40.37 14.46
C LEU A 504 2.39 -39.69 14.33
N THR A 505 2.35 -38.62 13.55
CA THR A 505 1.14 -37.87 13.28
C THR A 505 0.85 -37.95 11.79
N PRO A 506 -0.15 -38.75 11.35
CA PRO A 506 -0.74 -38.59 10.03
C PRO A 506 -1.21 -37.15 9.85
N ASP A 507 -0.71 -36.46 8.84
CA ASP A 507 -0.87 -35.01 8.70
C ASP A 507 -1.52 -34.69 7.36
N GLY A 508 -2.72 -34.11 7.43
CA GLY A 508 -3.59 -33.83 6.29
C GLY A 508 -3.41 -32.41 5.79
N HIS A 509 -3.16 -32.27 4.49
CA HIS A 509 -2.91 -31.00 3.84
C HIS A 509 -3.90 -30.75 2.71
N ALA A 510 -4.07 -29.48 2.37
CA ALA A 510 -4.77 -29.04 1.19
C ALA A 510 -3.88 -28.08 0.40
N THR A 511 -3.90 -28.20 -0.92
CA THR A 511 -3.21 -27.22 -1.78
C THR A 511 -3.82 -25.83 -1.58
N ASN A 512 -2.97 -24.81 -1.54
CA ASN A 512 -3.39 -23.42 -1.34
C ASN A 512 -3.53 -22.69 -2.68
N PRO A 513 -4.54 -21.82 -2.83
CA PRO A 513 -4.63 -20.96 -4.01
C PRO A 513 -3.46 -19.99 -4.07
N PRO A 514 -3.07 -19.50 -5.27
CA PRO A 514 -2.02 -18.49 -5.41
C PRO A 514 -2.26 -17.28 -4.49
N ALA A 515 -1.23 -16.90 -3.74
CA ALA A 515 -1.32 -15.78 -2.80
C ALA A 515 -1.73 -14.48 -3.51
N ARG A 516 -2.55 -13.65 -2.86
CA ARG A 516 -2.82 -12.30 -3.38
C ARG A 516 -1.57 -11.44 -3.35
N TYR A 517 -1.61 -10.34 -4.09
CA TYR A 517 -0.56 -9.32 -4.00
C TYR A 517 -0.72 -8.50 -2.72
N THR A 518 0.40 -8.25 -2.06
CA THR A 518 0.59 -7.14 -1.13
C THR A 518 1.02 -5.90 -1.93
N GLU A 519 1.11 -4.72 -1.30
CA GLU A 519 1.76 -3.59 -1.95
C GLU A 519 3.22 -3.92 -2.34
N ALA A 520 3.95 -4.68 -1.51
CA ALA A 520 5.32 -5.09 -1.80
C ALA A 520 5.41 -5.98 -3.05
N SER A 521 4.65 -7.08 -3.09
CA SER A 521 4.71 -8.01 -4.22
C SER A 521 4.12 -7.41 -5.50
N LEU A 522 3.21 -6.44 -5.42
CA LEU A 522 2.77 -5.68 -6.59
C LEU A 522 3.85 -4.73 -7.11
N VAL A 523 4.56 -4.01 -6.24
CA VAL A 523 5.73 -3.20 -6.66
C VAL A 523 6.77 -4.07 -7.34
N LYS A 524 7.05 -5.25 -6.78
CA LYS A 524 7.97 -6.22 -7.37
C LYS A 524 7.51 -6.66 -8.77
N ALA A 525 6.24 -7.04 -8.92
CA ALA A 525 5.70 -7.43 -10.23
C ALA A 525 5.75 -6.28 -11.25
N LEU A 526 5.47 -5.04 -10.84
CA LEU A 526 5.56 -3.86 -11.71
C LEU A 526 7.01 -3.56 -12.16
N GLU A 527 8.00 -3.83 -11.29
CA GLU A 527 9.43 -3.73 -11.65
C GLU A 527 9.83 -4.84 -12.62
N GLU A 528 9.52 -6.10 -12.30
CA GLU A 528 9.90 -7.28 -13.09
C GLU A 528 9.30 -7.24 -14.51
N LEU A 529 8.08 -6.72 -14.65
CA LEU A 529 7.42 -6.53 -15.94
C LEU A 529 7.84 -5.25 -16.67
N GLY A 530 8.72 -4.41 -16.09
CA GLY A 530 9.17 -3.17 -16.75
C GLY A 530 8.10 -2.09 -16.90
N ILE A 531 6.97 -2.20 -16.18
CA ILE A 531 5.81 -1.30 -16.30
C ILE A 531 5.95 -0.09 -15.35
N GLY A 532 6.44 -0.33 -14.14
CA GLY A 532 6.64 0.72 -13.15
C GLY A 532 7.99 1.43 -13.33
N ARG A 533 8.08 2.65 -12.80
CA ARG A 533 9.31 3.43 -12.66
C ARG A 533 9.40 3.96 -11.23
N PRO A 534 10.59 4.33 -10.73
CA PRO A 534 10.77 4.86 -9.36
C PRO A 534 9.78 5.97 -8.98
N SER A 535 9.44 6.84 -9.92
CA SER A 535 8.48 7.95 -9.73
C SER A 535 7.01 7.52 -9.74
N THR A 536 6.67 6.31 -10.20
CA THR A 536 5.30 5.90 -10.46
C THR A 536 4.78 4.76 -9.58
N TYR A 537 5.62 3.91 -8.98
CA TYR A 537 5.16 2.76 -8.17
C TYR A 537 4.09 3.12 -7.12
N SER A 538 4.37 4.10 -6.25
CA SER A 538 3.46 4.48 -5.17
C SER A 538 2.21 5.19 -5.68
N SER A 539 2.32 6.00 -6.74
CA SER A 539 1.20 6.74 -7.31
C SER A 539 0.23 5.81 -8.07
N ILE A 540 0.73 4.76 -8.72
CA ILE A 540 -0.08 3.70 -9.34
C ILE A 540 -0.93 3.02 -8.27
N ILE A 541 -0.29 2.50 -7.21
CA ILE A 541 -0.95 1.79 -6.11
C ILE A 541 -1.97 2.67 -5.39
N LYS A 542 -1.64 3.93 -5.16
CA LYS A 542 -2.58 4.89 -4.58
C LYS A 542 -3.78 5.12 -5.50
N THR A 543 -3.54 5.33 -6.79
CA THR A 543 -4.60 5.69 -7.75
C THR A 543 -5.60 4.56 -7.95
N ILE A 544 -5.16 3.31 -8.03
CA ILE A 544 -6.08 2.16 -8.19
C ILE A 544 -6.97 1.96 -6.94
N GLN A 545 -6.47 2.34 -5.76
CA GLN A 545 -7.25 2.31 -4.52
C GLN A 545 -8.22 3.50 -4.44
N ASP A 546 -7.74 4.72 -4.66
CA ASP A 546 -8.57 5.94 -4.61
C ASP A 546 -9.75 5.89 -5.59
N ARG A 547 -9.56 5.25 -6.75
CA ARG A 547 -10.60 5.07 -7.78
C ARG A 547 -11.54 3.90 -7.52
N GLY A 548 -11.34 3.14 -6.44
CA GLY A 548 -12.21 2.03 -6.05
C GLY A 548 -12.05 0.77 -6.91
N TYR A 549 -11.00 0.65 -7.71
CA TYR A 549 -10.70 -0.59 -8.44
C TYR A 549 -10.16 -1.66 -7.49
N VAL A 550 -9.41 -1.24 -6.47
CA VAL A 550 -8.75 -2.14 -5.52
C VAL A 550 -9.00 -1.65 -4.11
N HIS A 551 -9.17 -2.57 -3.18
CA HIS A 551 -9.23 -2.26 -1.75
C HIS A 551 -8.29 -3.19 -0.98
N LYS A 552 -7.96 -2.81 0.26
CA LYS A 552 -7.09 -3.62 1.12
C LYS A 552 -7.92 -4.45 2.10
N LYS A 553 -7.71 -5.77 2.11
CA LYS A 553 -8.18 -6.69 3.16
C LYS A 553 -6.95 -7.15 3.95
N GLY A 554 -6.68 -6.50 5.07
CA GLY A 554 -5.40 -6.63 5.77
C GLY A 554 -4.25 -6.05 4.94
N SER A 555 -3.24 -6.88 4.64
CA SER A 555 -2.12 -6.53 3.75
C SER A 555 -2.40 -6.82 2.27
N ALA A 556 -3.42 -7.64 1.97
CA ALA A 556 -3.76 -8.08 0.62
C ALA A 556 -4.52 -7.01 -0.17
N LEU A 557 -4.18 -6.89 -1.46
CA LEU A 557 -4.89 -6.10 -2.46
C LEU A 557 -5.95 -6.98 -3.12
N VAL A 558 -7.21 -6.57 -3.02
CA VAL A 558 -8.37 -7.27 -3.56
C VAL A 558 -9.04 -6.40 -4.62
N PRO A 559 -9.31 -6.93 -5.83
CA PRO A 559 -10.03 -6.18 -6.85
C PRO A 559 -11.52 -6.06 -6.52
N SER A 560 -12.13 -4.93 -6.86
CA SER A 560 -13.58 -4.77 -6.82
C SER A 560 -14.23 -5.35 -8.08
N TRP A 561 -15.54 -5.59 -8.04
CA TRP A 561 -16.29 -6.02 -9.23
C TRP A 561 -16.23 -5.00 -10.38
N VAL A 562 -16.08 -3.71 -10.07
CA VAL A 562 -15.86 -2.66 -11.07
C VAL A 562 -14.52 -2.87 -11.79
N ALA A 563 -13.48 -3.32 -11.08
CA ALA A 563 -12.21 -3.66 -11.72
C ALA A 563 -12.36 -4.84 -12.70
N PHE A 564 -13.11 -5.88 -12.37
CA PHE A 564 -13.39 -6.97 -13.32
C PHE A 564 -14.09 -6.48 -14.58
N ALA A 565 -15.12 -5.63 -14.45
CA ALA A 565 -15.85 -5.08 -15.60
C ALA A 565 -14.95 -4.21 -16.49
N VAL A 566 -14.15 -3.32 -15.89
CA VAL A 566 -13.21 -2.47 -16.64
C VAL A 566 -12.11 -3.31 -17.29
N THR A 567 -11.49 -4.23 -16.56
CA THR A 567 -10.43 -5.10 -17.10
C THR A 567 -10.99 -5.98 -18.21
N GLY A 568 -12.15 -6.60 -18.03
CA GLY A 568 -12.80 -7.42 -19.07
C GLY A 568 -13.13 -6.62 -20.34
N LEU A 569 -13.67 -5.40 -20.20
CA LEU A 569 -13.90 -4.50 -21.33
C LEU A 569 -12.61 -4.21 -22.11
N LEU A 570 -11.55 -3.84 -21.39
CA LEU A 570 -10.26 -3.50 -21.99
C LEU A 570 -9.60 -4.72 -22.63
N GLU A 571 -9.64 -5.89 -22.01
CA GLU A 571 -9.07 -7.12 -22.58
C GLU A 571 -9.76 -7.52 -23.88
N GLN A 572 -11.10 -7.46 -23.93
CA GLN A 572 -11.88 -7.92 -25.08
C GLN A 572 -11.83 -6.95 -26.27
N HIS A 573 -11.84 -5.63 -26.01
CA HIS A 573 -12.00 -4.63 -27.08
C HIS A 573 -10.74 -3.79 -27.32
N PHE A 574 -9.84 -3.73 -26.34
CA PHE A 574 -8.66 -2.88 -26.36
C PHE A 574 -7.44 -3.62 -25.81
N GLY A 575 -7.32 -4.93 -26.06
CA GLY A 575 -6.35 -5.80 -25.38
C GLY A 575 -4.91 -5.27 -25.41
N ARG A 576 -4.52 -4.62 -26.52
CA ARG A 576 -3.21 -3.97 -26.69
C ARG A 576 -2.90 -2.87 -25.66
N LEU A 577 -3.92 -2.20 -25.13
CA LEU A 577 -3.77 -1.13 -24.14
C LEU A 577 -3.52 -1.63 -22.72
N VAL A 578 -3.83 -2.91 -22.45
CA VAL A 578 -3.63 -3.54 -21.13
C VAL A 578 -2.65 -4.71 -21.20
N ASP A 579 -1.97 -4.87 -22.32
CA ASP A 579 -0.93 -5.84 -22.51
C ASP A 579 0.33 -5.46 -21.71
N TYR A 580 0.97 -6.46 -21.11
CA TYR A 580 2.10 -6.24 -20.22
C TYR A 580 3.34 -5.82 -21.03
N ASP A 581 3.61 -6.52 -22.13
CA ASP A 581 4.79 -6.31 -22.97
C ASP A 581 4.68 -4.98 -23.72
N PHE A 582 3.50 -4.63 -24.24
CA PHE A 582 3.32 -3.32 -24.88
C PHE A 582 3.45 -2.17 -23.89
N THR A 583 2.99 -2.31 -22.65
CA THR A 583 3.15 -1.25 -21.66
C THR A 583 4.61 -1.07 -21.27
N ALA A 584 5.37 -2.17 -21.15
CA ALA A 584 6.80 -2.14 -20.90
C ALA A 584 7.56 -1.48 -22.07
N ALA A 585 7.23 -1.87 -23.31
CA ALA A 585 7.83 -1.31 -24.51
C ALA A 585 7.61 0.21 -24.61
N MET A 586 6.41 0.69 -24.29
CA MET A 586 6.12 2.14 -24.28
C MET A 586 6.94 2.88 -23.22
N GLU A 587 7.18 2.29 -22.05
CA GLU A 587 8.04 2.93 -21.03
C GLU A 587 9.51 2.93 -21.48
N ASP A 588 9.96 1.89 -22.16
CA ASP A 588 11.31 1.83 -22.75
C ASP A 588 11.47 2.85 -23.89
N GLU A 589 10.48 3.03 -24.75
CA GLU A 589 10.48 4.05 -25.80
C GLU A 589 10.52 5.48 -25.21
N LEU A 590 9.86 5.73 -24.08
CA LEU A 590 9.99 7.00 -23.34
C LEU A 590 11.40 7.19 -22.76
N ASP A 591 12.08 6.10 -22.39
CA ASP A 591 13.46 6.14 -21.92
C ASP A 591 14.43 6.40 -23.10
N GLU A 592 14.14 5.92 -24.30
CA GLU A 592 14.89 6.24 -25.52
C GLU A 592 14.73 7.71 -25.93
N ILE A 593 13.55 8.31 -25.76
CA ILE A 593 13.37 9.77 -25.92
C ILE A 593 14.22 10.51 -24.90
N ALA A 594 14.23 10.05 -23.64
CA ALA A 594 15.00 10.66 -22.57
C ALA A 594 16.53 10.52 -22.76
N ALA A 595 16.97 9.64 -23.68
CA ALA A 595 18.36 9.46 -24.08
C ALA A 595 18.71 10.16 -25.41
N GLY A 596 17.75 10.83 -26.06
CA GLY A 596 17.92 11.49 -27.35
C GLY A 596 17.91 10.55 -28.57
N ASN A 597 17.50 9.29 -28.40
CA ASN A 597 17.51 8.25 -29.45
C ASN A 597 16.18 8.16 -30.22
N GLU A 598 15.10 8.75 -29.71
CA GLU A 598 13.80 8.86 -30.37
C GLU A 598 13.23 10.29 -30.19
N ARG A 599 12.41 10.75 -31.13
CA ARG A 599 11.82 12.10 -31.11
C ARG A 599 10.40 12.06 -30.54
N ARG A 600 10.11 12.96 -29.59
CA ARG A 600 8.77 13.18 -28.99
C ARG A 600 7.65 13.20 -30.04
N THR A 601 7.75 14.07 -31.05
CA THR A 601 6.70 14.26 -32.04
C THR A 601 6.46 13.01 -32.88
N ASN A 602 7.54 12.32 -33.30
CA ASN A 602 7.43 11.10 -34.10
C ASN A 602 6.70 10.01 -33.32
N TRP A 603 7.11 9.78 -32.08
CA TRP A 603 6.51 8.77 -31.21
C TRP A 603 5.03 9.04 -30.97
N LEU A 604 4.65 10.28 -30.64
CA LEU A 604 3.24 10.67 -30.44
C LEU A 604 2.41 10.50 -31.72
N ASN A 605 2.97 10.84 -32.89
CA ASN A 605 2.29 10.67 -34.19
C ASN A 605 2.01 9.19 -34.45
N ASN A 606 3.04 8.35 -34.35
CA ASN A 606 2.93 6.91 -34.55
C ASN A 606 1.92 6.29 -33.57
N PHE A 607 1.99 6.63 -32.29
CA PHE A 607 1.08 6.10 -31.28
C PHE A 607 -0.38 6.53 -31.49
N TYR A 608 -0.63 7.81 -31.81
CA TYR A 608 -2.00 8.34 -31.85
C TYR A 608 -2.70 8.13 -33.21
N PHE A 609 -1.99 8.35 -34.31
CA PHE A 609 -2.53 8.24 -35.68
C PHE A 609 -2.17 6.94 -36.41
N GLY A 610 -1.19 6.21 -35.88
CA GLY A 610 -0.66 4.98 -36.46
C GLY A 610 0.59 5.24 -37.30
N GLY A 611 1.43 4.22 -37.43
CA GLY A 611 2.64 4.28 -38.25
C GLY A 611 3.36 2.93 -38.32
N ASP A 612 4.49 2.90 -39.01
CA ASP A 612 5.26 1.67 -39.26
C ASP A 612 6.35 1.39 -38.22
N HIS A 613 6.53 2.29 -37.25
CA HIS A 613 7.51 2.18 -36.17
C HIS A 613 6.87 1.66 -34.88
N GLY A 614 7.68 0.98 -34.05
CA GLY A 614 7.26 0.36 -32.80
C GLY A 614 7.16 -1.17 -32.87
N VAL A 615 7.00 -1.79 -31.71
CA VAL A 615 6.90 -3.25 -31.54
C VAL A 615 5.81 -3.83 -32.45
N PRO A 616 6.02 -5.02 -33.05
CA PRO A 616 4.99 -5.69 -33.85
C PRO A 616 3.65 -5.77 -33.12
N ASP A 617 2.58 -5.52 -33.86
CA ASP A 617 1.20 -5.52 -33.35
C ASP A 617 0.89 -4.52 -32.22
N SER A 618 1.78 -3.56 -31.95
CA SER A 618 1.52 -2.46 -31.03
C SER A 618 0.38 -1.55 -31.51
N VAL A 619 -0.06 -0.63 -30.64
CA VAL A 619 -1.08 0.38 -30.98
C VAL A 619 -0.67 1.20 -32.21
N ALA A 620 0.61 1.59 -32.30
CA ALA A 620 1.13 2.33 -33.45
C ALA A 620 1.00 1.52 -34.75
N ARG A 621 1.43 0.25 -34.72
CA ARG A 621 1.35 -0.69 -35.85
C ARG A 621 -0.07 -1.14 -36.20
N SER A 622 -1.04 -0.87 -35.33
CA SER A 622 -2.46 -1.20 -35.49
C SER A 622 -3.31 -0.01 -35.96
N GLY A 623 -2.68 1.05 -36.48
CA GLY A 623 -3.36 2.23 -37.01
C GLY A 623 -3.60 3.35 -35.99
N GLY A 624 -3.04 3.24 -34.78
CA GLY A 624 -3.01 4.30 -33.77
C GLY A 624 -4.21 4.31 -32.83
N LEU A 625 -4.03 4.93 -31.67
CA LEU A 625 -5.01 5.00 -30.58
C LEU A 625 -6.36 5.56 -31.04
N LYS A 626 -6.35 6.62 -31.87
CA LYS A 626 -7.59 7.29 -32.32
C LYS A 626 -8.49 6.34 -33.12
N LYS A 627 -7.89 5.53 -34.01
CA LYS A 627 -8.63 4.53 -34.81
C LYS A 627 -9.04 3.34 -33.95
N LEU A 628 -8.15 2.89 -33.06
CA LEU A 628 -8.40 1.78 -32.16
C LEU A 628 -9.60 2.03 -31.23
N VAL A 629 -9.72 3.25 -30.68
CA VAL A 629 -10.85 3.63 -29.81
C VAL A 629 -12.09 4.01 -30.62
N GLY A 630 -11.91 4.52 -31.83
CA GLY A 630 -12.98 4.90 -32.76
C GLY A 630 -13.70 3.72 -33.43
N ILE A 631 -13.38 2.47 -33.07
CA ILE A 631 -14.16 1.30 -33.47
C ILE A 631 -15.62 1.46 -33.04
N ASN A 632 -16.54 0.78 -33.75
CA ASN A 632 -17.98 0.90 -33.55
C ASN A 632 -18.38 0.55 -32.10
N LEU A 633 -18.47 1.57 -31.24
CA LEU A 633 -18.76 1.44 -29.82
C LEU A 633 -20.16 0.88 -29.60
N GLU A 634 -21.07 1.06 -30.56
CA GLU A 634 -22.43 0.53 -30.53
C GLU A 634 -22.43 -1.01 -30.49
N GLY A 635 -21.39 -1.66 -31.04
CA GLY A 635 -21.24 -3.12 -30.99
C GLY A 635 -20.85 -3.69 -29.61
N ILE A 636 -20.41 -2.84 -28.68
CA ILE A 636 -20.05 -3.27 -27.33
C ILE A 636 -21.31 -3.32 -26.45
N ASP A 637 -21.78 -4.50 -26.08
CA ASP A 637 -22.93 -4.63 -25.17
C ASP A 637 -22.53 -4.29 -23.71
N ALA A 638 -23.03 -3.16 -23.21
CA ALA A 638 -22.82 -2.74 -21.83
C ALA A 638 -23.43 -3.72 -20.82
N ARG A 639 -24.47 -4.47 -21.20
CA ARG A 639 -25.09 -5.49 -20.35
C ARG A 639 -24.13 -6.64 -20.12
N GLU A 640 -23.42 -7.10 -21.16
CA GLU A 640 -22.43 -8.17 -21.07
C GLU A 640 -21.17 -7.72 -20.32
N VAL A 641 -20.65 -6.52 -20.63
CA VAL A 641 -19.48 -5.93 -19.95
C VAL A 641 -19.70 -5.85 -18.44
N ASN A 642 -20.91 -5.50 -18.01
CA ASN A 642 -21.28 -5.41 -16.60
C ASN A 642 -21.84 -6.72 -16.04
N SER A 643 -21.70 -7.86 -16.72
CA SER A 643 -22.10 -9.20 -16.24
C SER A 643 -20.89 -10.13 -16.17
N ILE A 644 -20.32 -10.27 -14.98
CA ILE A 644 -19.15 -11.12 -14.74
C ILE A 644 -19.66 -12.53 -14.43
N LYS A 645 -19.47 -13.48 -15.34
CA LYS A 645 -19.82 -14.89 -15.10
C LYS A 645 -18.94 -15.47 -14.00
N LEU A 646 -19.56 -16.13 -13.02
CA LEU A 646 -18.85 -16.85 -11.96
C LEU A 646 -18.76 -18.34 -12.28
N PHE A 647 -19.91 -19.00 -12.33
CA PHE A 647 -20.08 -20.43 -12.55
C PHE A 647 -21.55 -20.71 -12.90
N ASP A 648 -21.86 -21.96 -13.20
CA ASP A 648 -23.23 -22.45 -13.33
C ASP A 648 -23.67 -23.10 -12.03
N ASP A 649 -24.95 -22.98 -11.69
CA ASP A 649 -25.52 -23.66 -10.54
C ASP A 649 -25.78 -25.15 -10.80
N THR A 650 -26.31 -25.86 -9.80
CA THR A 650 -26.61 -27.30 -9.88
C THR A 650 -27.67 -27.65 -10.95
N HIS A 651 -28.38 -26.67 -11.50
CA HIS A 651 -29.33 -26.83 -12.60
C HIS A 651 -28.76 -26.36 -13.95
N GLY A 652 -27.46 -26.04 -14.01
CA GLY A 652 -26.79 -25.55 -15.22
C GLY A 652 -27.14 -24.10 -15.57
N ARG A 653 -27.71 -23.33 -14.64
CA ARG A 653 -28.09 -21.92 -14.89
C ARG A 653 -26.89 -21.03 -14.56
N PRO A 654 -26.50 -20.12 -15.46
CA PRO A 654 -25.35 -19.26 -15.23
C PRO A 654 -25.64 -18.21 -14.16
N ILE A 655 -24.72 -18.09 -13.21
CA ILE A 655 -24.72 -17.06 -12.17
C ILE A 655 -23.71 -15.97 -12.57
N TYR A 656 -24.17 -14.72 -12.55
CA TYR A 656 -23.37 -13.55 -12.85
C TYR A 656 -23.34 -12.57 -11.68
N VAL A 657 -22.22 -11.88 -11.50
CA VAL A 657 -22.20 -10.61 -10.77
C VAL A 657 -22.49 -9.48 -11.74
N ARG A 658 -23.51 -8.68 -11.43
CA ARG A 658 -23.86 -7.48 -12.18
C ARG A 658 -23.31 -6.24 -11.49
N VAL A 659 -22.56 -5.43 -12.24
CA VAL A 659 -22.06 -4.13 -11.77
C VAL A 659 -23.09 -3.05 -12.10
N GLY A 660 -24.03 -2.82 -11.17
CA GLY A 660 -25.08 -1.82 -11.33
C GLY A 660 -24.70 -0.44 -10.79
N LYS A 661 -25.53 0.56 -11.12
CA LYS A 661 -25.41 1.93 -10.57
C LYS A 661 -25.46 1.97 -9.03
N ASN A 662 -26.16 1.01 -8.42
CA ASN A 662 -26.34 0.92 -6.97
C ASN A 662 -25.31 0.01 -6.28
N GLY A 663 -24.34 -0.54 -7.01
CA GLY A 663 -23.37 -1.50 -6.50
C GLY A 663 -23.48 -2.88 -7.16
N PRO A 664 -22.63 -3.82 -6.76
CA PRO A 664 -22.64 -5.20 -7.25
C PRO A 664 -23.83 -6.00 -6.68
N TYR A 665 -24.37 -6.91 -7.48
CA TYR A 665 -25.38 -7.88 -7.06
C TYR A 665 -25.27 -9.16 -7.90
N LEU A 666 -25.60 -10.31 -7.32
CA LEU A 666 -25.78 -11.56 -8.07
C LEU A 666 -27.07 -11.53 -8.87
N GLU A 667 -27.04 -12.11 -10.06
CA GLU A 667 -28.22 -12.38 -10.89
C GLU A 667 -28.10 -13.77 -11.52
N ARG A 668 -29.20 -14.52 -11.50
CA ARG A 668 -29.42 -15.70 -12.36
C ARG A 668 -30.81 -15.67 -12.94
N LEU A 669 -31.01 -16.32 -14.09
CA LEU A 669 -32.34 -16.48 -14.67
C LEU A 669 -32.96 -17.80 -14.16
N VAL A 670 -34.14 -17.70 -13.56
CA VAL A 670 -34.94 -18.84 -13.09
C VAL A 670 -36.28 -18.86 -13.82
N ALA A 671 -36.97 -20.01 -13.84
CA ALA A 671 -38.34 -20.05 -14.35
C ALA A 671 -39.25 -19.27 -13.40
N GLY A 672 -39.91 -18.22 -13.90
CA GLY A 672 -40.94 -17.50 -13.15
C GLY A 672 -42.27 -18.26 -13.12
N ASP A 673 -43.26 -17.68 -12.47
CA ASP A 673 -44.60 -18.27 -12.29
C ASP A 673 -45.29 -18.63 -13.63
N THR A 674 -44.92 -17.93 -14.71
CA THR A 674 -45.43 -18.13 -16.07
C THR A 674 -44.55 -19.02 -16.95
N GLY A 675 -43.42 -19.52 -16.43
CA GLY A 675 -42.40 -20.26 -17.19
C GLY A 675 -41.41 -19.36 -17.94
N GLU A 676 -41.64 -18.04 -18.01
CA GLU A 676 -40.67 -17.12 -18.60
C GLU A 676 -39.42 -16.93 -17.72
N PRO A 677 -38.22 -16.72 -18.31
CA PRO A 677 -37.00 -16.48 -17.55
C PRO A 677 -37.09 -15.20 -16.73
N THR A 678 -37.21 -15.35 -15.41
CA THR A 678 -37.27 -14.25 -14.45
C THR A 678 -35.92 -14.11 -13.73
N PRO A 679 -35.36 -12.89 -13.60
CA PRO A 679 -34.10 -12.70 -12.89
C PRO A 679 -34.30 -12.78 -11.36
N GLN A 680 -33.72 -13.80 -10.74
CA GLN A 680 -33.50 -13.84 -9.28
C GLN A 680 -32.24 -13.04 -8.95
N ARG A 681 -32.29 -12.18 -7.94
CA ARG A 681 -31.17 -11.31 -7.55
C ARG A 681 -30.83 -11.41 -6.07
N ALA A 682 -29.57 -11.17 -5.73
CA ALA A 682 -29.12 -10.99 -4.35
C ALA A 682 -28.06 -9.89 -4.28
N ASN A 683 -28.18 -8.96 -3.34
CA ASN A 683 -27.22 -7.86 -3.21
C ASN A 683 -25.86 -8.36 -2.70
N LEU A 684 -24.78 -7.75 -3.18
CA LEU A 684 -23.41 -8.01 -2.70
C LEU A 684 -22.86 -6.79 -1.98
N SER A 685 -22.14 -7.06 -0.89
CA SER A 685 -21.34 -6.07 -0.17
C SER A 685 -19.85 -6.28 -0.47
N ASP A 686 -19.02 -5.29 -0.12
CA ASP A 686 -17.56 -5.39 -0.25
C ASP A 686 -16.92 -6.34 0.78
N SER A 687 -17.69 -6.95 1.69
CA SER A 687 -17.11 -7.87 2.69
C SER A 687 -16.73 -9.23 2.11
N ILE A 688 -17.43 -9.66 1.05
CA ILE A 688 -17.20 -10.93 0.35
C ILE A 688 -16.22 -10.66 -0.78
N THR A 689 -15.04 -11.26 -0.72
CA THR A 689 -14.07 -11.14 -1.82
C THR A 689 -14.49 -11.99 -3.02
N PRO A 690 -14.02 -11.68 -4.24
CA PRO A 690 -14.44 -12.41 -5.43
C PRO A 690 -14.23 -13.93 -5.38
N ASP A 691 -13.13 -14.41 -4.78
CA ASP A 691 -12.88 -15.85 -4.58
C ASP A 691 -13.70 -16.50 -3.46
N GLU A 692 -14.17 -15.73 -2.47
CA GLU A 692 -15.02 -16.19 -1.37
C GLU A 692 -16.48 -16.40 -1.84
N LEU A 693 -16.86 -15.79 -2.97
CA LEU A 693 -18.18 -15.94 -3.56
C LEU A 693 -18.30 -17.28 -4.32
N THR A 694 -18.39 -18.37 -3.57
CA THR A 694 -18.59 -19.73 -4.09
C THR A 694 -20.04 -20.01 -4.43
N LEU A 695 -20.33 -21.16 -5.06
CA LEU A 695 -21.70 -21.59 -5.35
C LEU A 695 -22.55 -21.71 -4.08
N GLN A 696 -21.96 -22.23 -3.00
CA GLN A 696 -22.63 -22.34 -1.71
C GLN A 696 -23.05 -20.96 -1.19
N VAL A 697 -22.12 -20.00 -1.16
CA VAL A 697 -22.39 -18.63 -0.70
C VAL A 697 -23.42 -17.95 -1.62
N ALA A 698 -23.35 -18.18 -2.94
CA ALA A 698 -24.33 -17.64 -3.87
C ALA A 698 -25.76 -18.15 -3.59
N GLU A 699 -25.94 -19.45 -3.32
CA GLU A 699 -27.25 -20.00 -2.97
C GLU A 699 -27.76 -19.49 -1.61
N GLU A 700 -26.88 -19.36 -0.62
CA GLU A 700 -27.22 -18.74 0.67
C GLU A 700 -27.74 -17.31 0.47
N LEU A 701 -27.06 -16.51 -0.36
CA LEU A 701 -27.47 -15.15 -0.68
C LEU A 701 -28.77 -15.08 -1.49
N PHE A 702 -29.02 -16.02 -2.40
CA PHE A 702 -30.26 -16.11 -3.16
C PHE A 702 -31.45 -16.55 -2.31
N ALA A 703 -31.22 -17.33 -1.25
CA ALA A 703 -32.23 -17.76 -0.30
C ALA A 703 -32.69 -16.60 0.61
N THR A 704 -31.86 -15.57 0.80
CA THR A 704 -32.23 -14.38 1.58
C THR A 704 -33.38 -13.63 0.89
N PRO A 705 -34.56 -13.52 1.53
CA PRO A 705 -35.74 -12.93 0.89
C PRO A 705 -35.54 -11.43 0.64
N GLN A 706 -35.67 -10.99 -0.62
CA GLN A 706 -35.55 -9.58 -1.01
C GLN A 706 -36.57 -8.65 -0.33
N GLN A 707 -37.76 -9.18 -0.02
CA GLN A 707 -38.78 -8.43 0.70
C GLN A 707 -38.41 -8.20 2.18
N GLY A 708 -37.38 -8.90 2.67
CA GLY A 708 -36.99 -8.90 4.06
C GLY A 708 -37.84 -9.83 4.91
N ARG A 709 -37.41 -10.01 6.16
CA ARG A 709 -38.18 -10.68 7.20
C ARG A 709 -39.09 -9.66 7.88
N THR A 710 -40.40 -9.87 7.83
CA THR A 710 -41.36 -9.10 8.64
C THR A 710 -41.10 -9.34 10.12
N LEU A 711 -40.92 -8.26 10.88
CA LEU A 711 -40.72 -8.28 12.32
C LEU A 711 -42.02 -8.01 13.09
N GLY A 712 -42.96 -7.29 12.47
CA GLY A 712 -44.26 -6.93 13.05
C GLY A 712 -44.67 -5.49 12.74
N LEU A 713 -45.70 -5.00 13.40
CA LEU A 713 -46.20 -3.62 13.26
C LEU A 713 -45.61 -2.72 14.35
N ASP A 714 -45.14 -1.54 13.97
CA ASP A 714 -44.78 -0.48 14.92
C ASP A 714 -46.05 0.00 15.67
N PRO A 715 -46.10 -0.10 17.02
CA PRO A 715 -47.26 0.33 17.80
C PRO A 715 -47.58 1.83 17.68
N GLU A 716 -46.58 2.69 17.43
CA GLU A 716 -46.81 4.14 17.34
C GLU A 716 -47.38 4.56 15.99
N THR A 717 -46.90 3.94 14.91
CA THR A 717 -47.26 4.36 13.54
C THR A 717 -48.21 3.41 12.83
N GLY A 718 -48.33 2.17 13.30
CA GLY A 718 -49.04 1.09 12.62
C GLY A 718 -48.33 0.58 11.35
N HIS A 719 -47.10 1.02 11.08
CA HIS A 719 -46.36 0.58 9.89
C HIS A 719 -45.71 -0.78 10.11
N GLU A 720 -45.69 -1.61 9.06
CA GLU A 720 -44.98 -2.89 9.09
C GLU A 720 -43.46 -2.65 9.06
N ILE A 721 -42.73 -3.28 9.98
CA ILE A 721 -41.27 -3.22 10.06
C ILE A 721 -40.70 -4.51 9.48
N VAL A 722 -39.72 -4.35 8.58
CA VAL A 722 -39.03 -5.46 7.93
C VAL A 722 -37.51 -5.35 8.12
N ALA A 723 -36.84 -6.47 8.36
CA ALA A 723 -35.39 -6.60 8.31
C ALA A 723 -34.96 -7.04 6.90
N ARG A 724 -34.04 -6.31 6.27
CA ARG A 724 -33.57 -6.54 4.90
C ARG A 724 -32.04 -6.52 4.82
N GLU A 725 -31.51 -7.18 3.80
CA GLU A 725 -30.10 -7.07 3.42
C GLU A 725 -29.95 -5.93 2.40
N GLY A 726 -29.12 -4.94 2.69
CA GLY A 726 -28.89 -3.79 1.83
C GLY A 726 -27.43 -3.67 1.37
N ARG A 727 -27.16 -2.69 0.51
CA ARG A 727 -25.80 -2.38 0.02
C ARG A 727 -24.76 -2.22 1.15
N PHE A 728 -25.17 -1.61 2.25
CA PHE A 728 -24.29 -1.27 3.38
C PHE A 728 -24.32 -2.34 4.49
N GLY A 729 -25.02 -3.45 4.27
CA GLY A 729 -25.25 -4.52 5.23
C GLY A 729 -26.73 -4.64 5.65
N PRO A 730 -27.00 -5.47 6.66
CA PRO A 730 -28.32 -5.67 7.23
C PRO A 730 -28.93 -4.37 7.78
N TYR A 731 -30.21 -4.12 7.51
CA TYR A 731 -30.93 -2.95 8.00
C TYR A 731 -32.41 -3.27 8.25
N VAL A 732 -33.04 -2.49 9.11
CA VAL A 732 -34.50 -2.48 9.32
C VAL A 732 -35.10 -1.25 8.68
N THR A 733 -36.30 -1.39 8.13
CA THR A 733 -37.06 -0.29 7.54
C THR A 733 -38.55 -0.49 7.72
N GLU A 734 -39.29 0.61 7.77
CA GLU A 734 -40.75 0.57 7.77
C GLU A 734 -41.32 0.54 6.34
N ILE A 735 -42.43 -0.15 6.16
CA ILE A 735 -43.24 -0.11 4.95
C ILE A 735 -44.31 0.95 5.13
N LEU A 736 -44.19 2.03 4.36
CA LEU A 736 -45.21 3.08 4.32
C LEU A 736 -46.38 2.66 3.43
N PRO A 737 -47.63 2.96 3.82
CA PRO A 737 -48.79 2.73 2.98
C PRO A 737 -48.68 3.55 1.68
N GLU A 738 -49.01 2.93 0.55
CA GLU A 738 -49.02 3.63 -0.73
C GLU A 738 -50.02 4.80 -0.67
N PRO A 739 -49.63 6.02 -1.07
CA PRO A 739 -50.51 7.18 -0.99
C PRO A 739 -51.76 6.95 -1.84
N ALA A 740 -52.94 7.22 -1.28
CA ALA A 740 -54.25 6.93 -1.90
C ALA A 740 -54.44 7.50 -3.32
N ALA A 741 -53.64 8.50 -3.71
CA ALA A 741 -53.64 9.05 -5.06
C ALA A 741 -53.11 8.08 -6.14
N ASP A 742 -52.27 7.10 -5.78
CA ASP A 742 -51.68 6.15 -6.73
C ASP A 742 -52.60 4.95 -7.03
N ALA A 743 -53.44 4.52 -6.08
CA ALA A 743 -54.39 3.43 -6.28
C ALA A 743 -55.50 3.78 -7.30
N ALA A 744 -55.99 5.03 -7.29
CA ALA A 744 -56.97 5.49 -8.27
C ALA A 744 -56.36 5.72 -9.67
N ALA A 745 -55.08 6.13 -9.74
CA ALA A 745 -54.39 6.34 -11.01
C ALA A 745 -53.98 5.01 -11.69
N ALA A 746 -53.64 3.98 -10.91
CA ALA A 746 -53.35 2.64 -11.42
C ALA A 746 -54.58 1.98 -12.08
N ALA A 747 -55.78 2.25 -11.57
CA ALA A 747 -57.03 1.78 -12.15
C ALA A 747 -57.44 2.52 -13.44
N GLN A 748 -56.86 3.67 -13.75
CA GLN A 748 -57.23 4.51 -14.91
C GLN A 748 -56.18 4.59 -16.03
N GLY A 749 -55.05 3.87 -15.93
CA GLY A 749 -54.05 3.83 -17.01
C GLY A 749 -53.36 5.16 -17.33
N VAL A 750 -53.48 6.17 -16.46
CA VAL A 750 -52.89 7.50 -16.69
C VAL A 750 -51.43 7.51 -16.27
N LYS A 751 -50.55 7.99 -17.17
CA LYS A 751 -49.10 8.10 -16.97
C LYS A 751 -48.75 8.82 -15.66
N LYS A 752 -47.98 8.14 -14.80
CA LYS A 752 -47.41 8.63 -13.53
C LYS A 752 -46.94 10.08 -13.64
N ARG A 753 -47.67 11.01 -13.01
CA ARG A 753 -47.12 12.34 -12.66
C ARG A 753 -46.01 12.15 -11.63
N GLN A 754 -45.00 13.03 -11.66
CA GLN A 754 -43.89 13.03 -10.69
C GLN A 754 -44.43 12.89 -9.27
N LYS A 755 -44.08 11.80 -8.58
CA LYS A 755 -44.44 11.54 -7.17
C LYS A 755 -44.12 12.79 -6.35
N ALA A 756 -45.15 13.40 -5.74
CA ALA A 756 -44.93 14.29 -4.62
C ALA A 756 -44.12 13.51 -3.57
N ALA A 757 -43.05 14.11 -3.04
CA ALA A 757 -42.16 13.45 -2.10
C ALA A 757 -42.92 13.17 -0.79
N GLY A 758 -43.58 12.02 -0.72
CA GLY A 758 -44.12 11.49 0.51
C GLY A 758 -43.00 11.27 1.53
N PRO A 759 -43.36 11.08 2.81
CA PRO A 759 -42.38 10.78 3.85
C PRO A 759 -41.48 9.63 3.41
N LYS A 760 -40.17 9.75 3.62
CA LYS A 760 -39.26 8.64 3.35
C LYS A 760 -39.42 7.62 4.47
N PRO A 761 -39.43 6.31 4.16
CA PRO A 761 -39.47 5.30 5.20
C PRO A 761 -38.25 5.44 6.10
N ARG A 762 -38.47 5.38 7.41
CA ARG A 762 -37.40 5.29 8.40
C ARG A 762 -36.56 4.04 8.15
N THR A 763 -35.24 4.16 8.35
CA THR A 763 -34.28 3.07 8.15
C THR A 763 -33.24 3.08 9.27
N GLY A 764 -32.91 1.93 9.84
CA GLY A 764 -31.84 1.76 10.80
C GLY A 764 -30.93 0.59 10.43
N SER A 765 -29.62 0.79 10.36
CA SER A 765 -28.68 -0.32 10.13
C SER A 765 -28.56 -1.18 11.37
N LEU A 766 -28.48 -2.51 11.22
CA LEU A 766 -28.23 -3.40 12.34
C LEU A 766 -26.86 -3.11 12.96
N LEU A 767 -26.79 -3.30 14.27
CA LEU A 767 -25.53 -3.28 15.00
C LEU A 767 -24.67 -4.49 14.65
N ARG A 768 -23.37 -4.41 14.92
CA ARG A 768 -22.44 -5.50 14.59
C ARG A 768 -22.70 -6.76 15.41
N SER A 769 -23.36 -6.60 16.56
CA SER A 769 -23.80 -7.66 17.47
C SER A 769 -25.13 -8.32 17.07
N MET A 770 -25.86 -7.76 16.10
CA MET A 770 -27.18 -8.23 15.69
C MET A 770 -27.10 -9.07 14.40
N ASP A 771 -28.00 -10.06 14.29
CA ASP A 771 -28.12 -10.91 13.11
C ASP A 771 -29.50 -10.71 12.43
N LEU A 772 -29.53 -10.77 11.10
CA LEU A 772 -30.73 -10.54 10.31
C LEU A 772 -31.86 -11.54 10.65
N GLN A 773 -31.51 -12.76 11.04
CA GLN A 773 -32.45 -13.81 11.41
C GLN A 773 -32.90 -13.77 12.87
N THR A 774 -32.16 -13.09 13.76
CA THR A 774 -32.51 -13.04 15.19
C THR A 774 -33.08 -11.70 15.63
N VAL A 775 -32.86 -10.62 14.87
CA VAL A 775 -33.30 -9.26 15.24
C VAL A 775 -34.81 -9.21 15.52
N THR A 776 -35.18 -8.65 16.66
CA THR A 776 -36.58 -8.57 17.09
C THR A 776 -37.24 -7.25 16.65
N LEU A 777 -38.56 -7.16 16.74
CA LEU A 777 -39.29 -5.89 16.52
C LEU A 777 -38.81 -4.80 17.51
N GLU A 778 -38.52 -5.17 18.75
CA GLU A 778 -38.08 -4.25 19.80
C GLU A 778 -36.69 -3.66 19.49
N ASP A 779 -35.76 -4.51 19.03
CA ASP A 779 -34.46 -4.08 18.52
C ASP A 779 -34.62 -3.16 17.31
N ALA A 780 -35.50 -3.51 16.38
CA ALA A 780 -35.73 -2.74 15.16
C ALA A 780 -36.26 -1.34 15.47
N LEU A 781 -37.23 -1.21 16.39
CA LEU A 781 -37.76 0.09 16.81
C LEU A 781 -36.69 0.95 17.49
N ARG A 782 -35.81 0.35 18.29
CA ARG A 782 -34.62 1.05 18.82
C ARG A 782 -33.72 1.56 17.71
N LEU A 783 -33.44 0.76 16.68
CA LEU A 783 -32.63 1.19 15.54
C LEU A 783 -33.30 2.30 14.71
N LEU A 784 -34.61 2.22 14.52
CA LEU A 784 -35.42 3.22 13.79
C LEU A 784 -35.50 4.57 14.54
N SER A 785 -35.24 4.57 15.84
CA SER A 785 -35.15 5.80 16.66
C SER A 785 -33.81 6.53 16.51
N LEU A 786 -32.82 5.93 15.81
CA LEU A 786 -31.54 6.58 15.53
C LEU A 786 -31.66 7.48 14.28
N PRO A 787 -31.07 8.70 14.30
CA PRO A 787 -30.19 9.26 15.33
C PRO A 787 -30.96 9.74 16.58
N ARG A 788 -30.53 9.30 17.77
CA ARG A 788 -31.15 9.70 19.04
C ARG A 788 -30.62 11.05 19.48
N VAL A 789 -31.48 12.03 19.70
CA VAL A 789 -31.10 13.31 20.33
C VAL A 789 -30.85 13.06 21.82
N VAL A 790 -29.60 13.23 22.26
CA VAL A 790 -29.19 13.06 23.67
C VAL A 790 -29.54 14.31 24.49
N GLY A 791 -29.50 15.48 23.84
CA GLY A 791 -29.85 16.78 24.41
C GLY A 791 -29.16 17.91 23.65
N VAL A 792 -29.39 19.15 24.09
CA VAL A 792 -28.77 20.35 23.52
C VAL A 792 -27.57 20.73 24.37
N ASP A 793 -26.42 21.00 23.75
CA ASP A 793 -25.26 21.50 24.46
C ASP A 793 -25.51 22.94 24.97
N PRO A 794 -25.49 23.19 26.29
CA PRO A 794 -25.76 24.52 26.84
C PRO A 794 -24.77 25.60 26.38
N ALA A 795 -23.53 25.20 26.03
CA ALA A 795 -22.47 26.15 25.67
C ALA A 795 -22.55 26.61 24.20
N SER A 796 -23.03 25.75 23.30
CA SER A 796 -23.10 26.05 21.86
C SER A 796 -24.51 26.20 21.31
N GLY A 797 -25.53 25.68 22.01
CA GLY A 797 -26.90 25.57 21.51
C GLY A 797 -27.09 24.50 20.45
N GLU A 798 -26.07 23.71 20.11
CA GLU A 798 -26.15 22.63 19.12
C GLU A 798 -26.72 21.35 19.73
N GLU A 799 -27.58 20.64 18.98
CA GLU A 799 -28.03 19.30 19.36
C GLU A 799 -26.89 18.29 19.31
N ILE A 800 -26.83 17.46 20.35
CA ILE A 800 -25.98 16.28 20.42
C ILE A 800 -26.82 15.06 20.03
N THR A 801 -26.42 14.37 18.98
CA THR A 801 -27.06 13.12 18.52
C THR A 801 -26.12 11.93 18.71
N ALA A 802 -26.67 10.80 19.17
CA ALA A 802 -26.00 9.51 19.23
C ALA A 802 -26.50 8.61 18.10
N GLN A 803 -25.57 7.99 17.36
CA GLN A 803 -25.89 7.14 16.22
C GLN A 803 -24.77 6.14 15.94
N ASN A 804 -25.06 5.11 15.14
CA ASN A 804 -24.05 4.18 14.65
C ASN A 804 -23.61 4.57 13.23
N GLY A 805 -22.36 4.30 12.88
CA GLY A 805 -21.84 4.53 11.53
C GLY A 805 -20.87 3.43 11.10
N ARG A 806 -20.27 3.59 9.93
CA ARG A 806 -19.30 2.62 9.37
C ARG A 806 -18.17 2.22 10.33
N TYR A 807 -17.80 3.11 11.25
CA TYR A 807 -16.70 2.90 12.20
C TYR A 807 -17.16 2.62 13.63
N GLY A 808 -18.43 2.26 13.81
CA GLY A 808 -19.02 2.02 15.12
C GLY A 808 -19.75 3.25 15.69
N PRO A 809 -20.13 3.17 16.98
CA PRO A 809 -21.01 4.13 17.64
C PRO A 809 -20.32 5.48 17.87
N TYR A 810 -21.04 6.59 17.70
CA TYR A 810 -20.50 7.93 17.89
C TYR A 810 -21.56 8.97 18.26
N LEU A 811 -21.11 10.01 18.95
CA LEU A 811 -21.82 11.26 19.19
C LEU A 811 -21.48 12.27 18.09
N LYS A 812 -22.44 13.13 17.75
CA LYS A 812 -22.25 14.26 16.84
C LYS A 812 -22.89 15.53 17.43
N ARG A 813 -22.12 16.62 17.45
CA ARG A 813 -22.52 17.98 17.84
C ARG A 813 -22.09 18.92 16.72
N GLY A 814 -23.04 19.33 15.89
CA GLY A 814 -22.77 20.08 14.65
C GLY A 814 -21.78 19.36 13.74
N ASN A 815 -20.57 19.92 13.59
CA ASN A 815 -19.46 19.34 12.82
C ASN A 815 -18.40 18.62 13.69
N ASP A 816 -18.57 18.59 15.01
CA ASP A 816 -17.74 17.79 15.91
C ASP A 816 -18.36 16.41 16.14
N SER A 817 -17.52 15.37 16.14
CA SER A 817 -17.96 13.98 16.30
C SER A 817 -16.98 13.21 17.16
N ARG A 818 -17.50 12.42 18.10
CA ARG A 818 -16.74 11.68 19.13
C ARG A 818 -17.17 10.22 19.15
N SER A 819 -16.24 9.28 19.03
CA SER A 819 -16.53 7.85 19.09
C SER A 819 -16.94 7.44 20.50
N LEU A 820 -17.90 6.52 20.58
CA LEU A 820 -18.29 5.80 21.79
C LEU A 820 -17.53 4.47 21.88
N VAL A 821 -17.54 3.86 23.06
CA VAL A 821 -16.77 2.62 23.32
C VAL A 821 -17.58 1.38 22.93
N THR A 822 -18.87 1.38 23.24
CA THR A 822 -19.77 0.23 23.00
C THR A 822 -21.04 0.68 22.28
N GLU A 823 -21.68 -0.25 21.57
CA GLU A 823 -22.92 0.03 20.84
C GLU A 823 -24.08 0.36 21.78
N ASP A 824 -24.11 -0.19 22.99
CA ASP A 824 -25.13 0.13 24.01
C ASP A 824 -25.11 1.61 24.43
N GLN A 825 -23.94 2.25 24.44
CA GLN A 825 -23.82 3.66 24.82
C GLN A 825 -24.63 4.59 23.93
N ILE A 826 -24.97 4.18 22.70
CA ILE A 826 -25.81 5.00 21.82
C ILE A 826 -27.18 5.25 22.47
N PHE A 827 -27.71 4.24 23.17
CA PHE A 827 -29.02 4.28 23.81
C PHE A 827 -28.96 4.77 25.25
N THR A 828 -27.86 4.51 25.96
CA THR A 828 -27.77 4.78 27.40
C THR A 828 -27.07 6.09 27.76
N ILE A 829 -26.25 6.66 26.88
CA ILE A 829 -25.45 7.84 27.23
C ILE A 829 -26.31 9.04 27.61
N THR A 830 -25.94 9.70 28.70
CA THR A 830 -26.62 10.89 29.21
C THR A 830 -26.00 12.17 28.64
N LEU A 831 -26.72 13.29 28.73
CA LEU A 831 -26.22 14.59 28.30
C LEU A 831 -24.93 14.97 29.04
N ASP A 832 -24.85 14.70 30.35
CA ASP A 832 -23.67 15.00 31.17
C ASP A 832 -22.44 14.18 30.74
N GLU A 833 -22.63 12.90 30.43
CA GLU A 833 -21.56 12.05 29.91
C GLU A 833 -21.10 12.50 28.52
N ALA A 834 -22.04 12.84 27.64
CA ALA A 834 -21.71 13.38 26.33
C ALA A 834 -20.91 14.70 26.43
N LEU A 835 -21.32 15.60 27.34
CA LEU A 835 -20.60 16.84 27.61
C LEU A 835 -19.20 16.59 28.17
N LYS A 836 -19.02 15.60 29.05
CA LYS A 836 -17.68 15.16 29.50
C LYS A 836 -16.80 14.71 28.33
N ILE A 837 -17.34 13.90 27.41
CA ILE A 837 -16.59 13.44 26.23
C ILE A 837 -16.21 14.62 25.32
N TYR A 838 -17.09 15.61 25.17
CA TYR A 838 -16.80 16.82 24.38
C TYR A 838 -15.81 17.77 25.08
N ALA A 839 -15.76 17.78 26.41
CA ALA A 839 -14.78 18.53 27.19
C ALA A 839 -13.36 17.97 27.03
N GLU A 840 -13.23 16.67 26.72
CA GLU A 840 -11.93 16.09 26.41
C GLU A 840 -11.35 16.64 25.07
N PRO A 841 -10.03 16.84 24.97
CA PRO A 841 -9.39 17.24 23.72
C PRO A 841 -9.72 16.25 22.59
N LYS A 842 -10.03 16.76 21.40
CA LYS A 842 -10.38 15.92 20.23
C LYS A 842 -9.22 14.99 19.88
N ARG A 843 -9.36 13.71 20.24
CA ARG A 843 -8.39 12.65 19.91
C ARG A 843 -8.55 12.27 18.43
N ARG A 844 -7.56 12.64 17.60
CA ARG A 844 -7.54 12.27 16.18
C ARG A 844 -7.14 10.80 16.02
N GLY A 845 -8.12 9.96 15.71
CA GLY A 845 -7.92 8.59 15.25
C GLY A 845 -7.70 7.56 16.38
N ARG A 846 -8.44 6.46 16.31
CA ARG A 846 -8.25 5.13 16.93
C ARG A 846 -7.44 5.07 18.25
N GLN A 847 -7.68 5.98 19.19
CA GLN A 847 -7.40 5.73 20.59
C GLN A 847 -8.69 5.18 21.16
N SER A 848 -8.86 3.87 21.05
CA SER A 848 -9.80 3.12 21.89
C SER A 848 -9.58 3.53 23.34
N ALA A 849 -10.64 3.49 24.14
CA ALA A 849 -10.52 3.49 25.60
C ALA A 849 -9.36 2.56 25.99
N SER A 850 -8.52 3.01 26.91
CA SER A 850 -7.33 2.25 27.35
C SER A 850 -7.74 0.80 27.58
N ALA A 851 -7.20 -0.11 26.77
CA ALA A 851 -7.49 -1.53 26.89
C ALA A 851 -7.28 -1.94 28.36
N PRO A 852 -8.16 -2.80 28.91
CA PRO A 852 -7.96 -3.32 30.25
C PRO A 852 -6.54 -3.90 30.37
N PRO A 853 -5.91 -3.79 31.56
CA PRO A 853 -4.55 -4.29 31.74
C PRO A 853 -4.47 -5.77 31.35
N LEU A 854 -3.43 -6.12 30.60
CA LEU A 854 -3.13 -7.50 30.19
C LEU A 854 -2.95 -8.41 31.40
N ARG A 855 -2.37 -7.86 32.49
CA ARG A 855 -2.21 -8.54 33.77
C ARG A 855 -2.08 -7.51 34.88
N GLU A 856 -2.70 -7.77 36.03
CA GLU A 856 -2.40 -7.06 37.26
C GLU A 856 -1.21 -7.73 37.97
N LEU A 857 -0.39 -6.94 38.64
CA LEU A 857 0.79 -7.36 39.40
C LEU A 857 0.68 -6.81 40.83
N GLY A 858 1.68 -7.08 41.67
CA GLY A 858 1.80 -6.49 42.99
C GLY A 858 2.00 -4.97 42.99
N THR A 859 2.24 -4.42 44.17
CA THR A 859 2.49 -3.00 44.39
C THR A 859 3.96 -2.67 44.17
N ASP A 860 4.27 -1.60 43.42
CA ASP A 860 5.65 -1.17 43.22
C ASP A 860 6.25 -0.64 44.54
N PRO A 861 7.42 -1.13 44.98
CA PRO A 861 8.01 -0.77 46.28
C PRO A 861 8.38 0.72 46.41
N ALA A 862 8.65 1.41 45.30
CA ALA A 862 9.15 2.78 45.32
C ALA A 862 8.03 3.84 45.25
N SER A 863 6.97 3.57 44.49
CA SER A 863 5.81 4.46 44.34
C SER A 863 4.65 4.12 45.30
N GLY A 864 4.62 2.89 45.83
CA GLY A 864 3.51 2.38 46.63
C GLY A 864 2.22 2.17 45.82
N LYS A 865 2.29 2.16 44.48
CA LYS A 865 1.13 2.05 43.58
C LYS A 865 1.03 0.66 42.93
N PRO A 866 -0.19 0.17 42.65
CA PRO A 866 -0.38 -1.11 41.97
C PRO A 866 0.24 -1.09 40.57
N MET A 867 1.02 -2.12 40.25
CA MET A 867 1.61 -2.31 38.92
C MET A 867 0.65 -3.09 38.03
N VAL A 868 0.56 -2.69 36.77
CA VAL A 868 -0.20 -3.43 35.75
C VAL A 868 0.57 -3.49 34.44
N ILE A 869 0.39 -4.57 33.68
CA ILE A 869 0.89 -4.70 32.31
C ILE A 869 -0.20 -4.22 31.36
N LYS A 870 0.15 -3.35 30.41
CA LYS A 870 -0.76 -2.88 29.35
C LYS A 870 -0.14 -3.08 27.99
N ASP A 871 -0.99 -3.24 26.98
CA ASP A 871 -0.52 -3.28 25.60
C ASP A 871 -0.35 -1.86 25.04
N GLY A 872 0.82 -1.60 24.46
CA GLY A 872 1.22 -0.29 23.97
C GLY A 872 1.57 -0.32 22.48
N ARG A 873 1.69 0.87 21.87
CA ARG A 873 2.10 1.01 20.46
C ARG A 873 3.43 0.31 20.12
N PHE A 874 4.27 0.05 21.11
CA PHE A 874 5.59 -0.56 20.96
C PHE A 874 5.68 -1.95 21.61
N GLY A 875 4.55 -2.59 21.86
CA GLY A 875 4.44 -3.85 22.60
C GLY A 875 4.04 -3.66 24.07
N PRO A 876 3.96 -4.77 24.83
CA PRO A 876 3.56 -4.76 26.23
C PRO A 876 4.51 -3.92 27.10
N TYR A 877 3.95 -3.23 28.10
CA TYR A 877 4.72 -2.44 29.06
C TYR A 877 4.11 -2.52 30.46
N VAL A 878 4.96 -2.45 31.48
CA VAL A 878 4.57 -2.32 32.89
C VAL A 878 4.35 -0.84 33.24
N THR A 879 3.34 -0.56 34.06
CA THR A 879 3.05 0.78 34.59
C THR A 879 2.53 0.74 36.02
N ASP A 880 2.96 1.69 36.84
CA ASP A 880 2.42 2.00 38.18
C ASP A 880 1.40 3.17 38.15
N GLY A 881 1.01 3.61 36.94
CA GLY A 881 0.18 4.78 36.71
C GLY A 881 0.94 6.09 36.47
N GLU A 882 2.23 6.18 36.81
CA GLU A 882 3.08 7.36 36.60
C GLU A 882 4.27 7.10 35.67
N THR A 883 4.92 5.96 35.86
CA THR A 883 6.09 5.49 35.14
C THR A 883 5.67 4.33 34.23
N ASN A 884 6.03 4.40 32.95
CA ASN A 884 5.76 3.34 31.96
C ASN A 884 7.08 2.75 31.45
N ALA A 885 7.29 1.46 31.68
CA ALA A 885 8.49 0.72 31.26
C ALA A 885 8.13 -0.43 30.32
N SER A 886 8.62 -0.37 29.07
CA SER A 886 8.43 -1.45 28.08
C SER A 886 9.07 -2.76 28.54
N LEU A 887 8.41 -3.90 28.28
CA LEU A 887 9.03 -5.22 28.46
C LEU A 887 10.24 -5.36 27.51
N ARG A 888 11.32 -6.01 27.98
CA ARG A 888 12.54 -6.24 27.17
C ARG A 888 12.43 -7.56 26.40
N LYS A 889 13.34 -7.76 25.45
CA LYS A 889 13.43 -9.00 24.66
C LYS A 889 13.80 -10.15 25.61
N GLY A 890 12.82 -10.99 25.96
CA GLY A 890 12.96 -12.08 26.94
C GLY A 890 11.95 -12.01 28.09
N ASP A 891 11.34 -10.85 28.35
CA ASP A 891 10.24 -10.73 29.31
C ASP A 891 8.92 -11.12 28.59
N ASP A 892 8.17 -12.08 29.15
CA ASP A 892 6.84 -12.48 28.67
C ASP A 892 5.74 -12.03 29.64
N VAL A 893 4.57 -11.67 29.08
CA VAL A 893 3.44 -11.13 29.85
C VAL A 893 2.92 -12.14 30.88
N ALA A 894 2.97 -13.44 30.57
CA ALA A 894 2.45 -14.48 31.45
C ALA A 894 3.43 -14.88 32.57
N SER A 895 4.74 -14.69 32.38
CA SER A 895 5.77 -15.19 33.31
C SER A 895 6.54 -14.13 34.10
N ILE A 896 6.38 -12.84 33.77
CA ILE A 896 7.09 -11.77 34.49
C ILE A 896 6.71 -11.75 35.99
N THR A 897 7.70 -11.62 36.87
CA THR A 897 7.50 -11.53 38.32
C THR A 897 7.33 -10.08 38.78
N ASP A 898 6.77 -9.89 39.97
CA ASP A 898 6.60 -8.56 40.57
C ASP A 898 7.95 -7.85 40.78
N GLU A 899 9.01 -8.57 41.17
CA GLU A 899 10.34 -7.96 41.29
C GLU A 899 10.88 -7.46 39.95
N ARG A 900 10.71 -8.25 38.88
CA ARG A 900 11.16 -7.88 37.54
C ARG A 900 10.40 -6.67 37.00
N ALA A 901 9.10 -6.59 37.26
CA ALA A 901 8.28 -5.45 36.90
C ALA A 901 8.72 -4.16 37.64
N ALA A 902 8.97 -4.25 38.95
CA ALA A 902 9.47 -3.14 39.75
C ALA A 902 10.88 -2.70 39.29
N GLU A 903 11.76 -3.63 38.92
CA GLU A 903 13.08 -3.34 38.37
C GLU A 903 12.97 -2.54 37.06
N LEU A 904 12.08 -2.95 36.14
CA LEU A 904 11.85 -2.22 34.88
C LEU A 904 11.35 -0.78 35.12
N LEU A 905 10.46 -0.58 36.10
CA LEU A 905 10.01 0.76 36.51
C LEU A 905 11.12 1.58 37.13
N ALA A 906 11.92 0.98 38.03
CA ALA A 906 13.07 1.66 38.64
C ALA A 906 14.10 2.11 37.58
N ASP A 907 14.44 1.24 36.64
CA ASP A 907 15.32 1.57 35.51
C ASP A 907 14.75 2.71 34.65
N ARG A 908 13.43 2.75 34.49
CA ARG A 908 12.76 3.83 33.76
C ARG A 908 12.81 5.15 34.52
N ARG A 909 12.59 5.14 35.84
CA ARG A 909 12.71 6.33 36.71
C ARG A 909 14.13 6.88 36.68
N ALA A 910 15.13 6.01 36.76
CA ALA A 910 16.55 6.37 36.71
C ALA A 910 16.94 7.06 35.39
N ARG A 911 16.31 6.70 34.27
CA ARG A 911 16.57 7.32 32.95
C ARG A 911 15.95 8.71 32.78
N GLY A 912 15.02 9.11 33.66
CA GLY A 912 14.35 10.42 33.63
C GLY A 912 13.40 10.63 32.42
N PRO A 913 12.55 11.67 32.46
CA PRO A 913 11.64 11.99 31.35
C PRO A 913 12.42 12.48 30.12
N ALA A 914 12.03 12.00 28.93
CA ALA A 914 12.56 12.52 27.68
C ALA A 914 12.28 14.03 27.60
N LYS A 915 13.33 14.85 27.42
CA LYS A 915 13.24 16.31 27.31
C LYS A 915 12.26 16.67 26.17
N ARG A 916 11.06 17.15 26.52
CA ARG A 916 10.14 17.75 25.53
C ARG A 916 10.77 19.05 25.02
N PRO A 917 10.86 19.28 23.70
CA PRO A 917 11.22 20.60 23.19
C PRO A 917 10.14 21.60 23.61
N ALA A 918 10.58 22.73 24.16
CA ALA A 918 9.71 23.80 24.60
C ALA A 918 8.81 24.26 23.44
N ARG A 919 7.49 24.21 23.67
CA ARG A 919 6.47 24.66 22.73
C ARG A 919 6.67 26.16 22.50
N LYS A 920 7.21 26.56 21.35
CA LYS A 920 7.19 27.98 20.93
C LYS A 920 5.72 28.44 20.89
N ALA A 921 5.39 29.39 21.75
CA ALA A 921 4.10 30.04 21.75
C ALA A 921 3.84 30.65 20.36
N ALA A 922 2.73 30.26 19.75
CA ALA A 922 2.26 30.89 18.53
C ALA A 922 2.03 32.39 18.83
N ARG A 923 2.78 33.24 18.15
CA ARG A 923 2.62 34.70 18.18
C ARG A 923 1.21 34.99 17.67
N LYS A 924 0.33 35.50 18.55
CA LYS A 924 -0.99 36.03 18.19
C LYS A 924 -0.80 37.07 17.09
N VAL A 925 -1.35 36.80 15.91
CA VAL A 925 -1.55 37.80 14.86
C VAL A 925 -2.67 38.74 15.36
N PRO A 926 -2.46 40.07 15.40
CA PRO A 926 -3.52 40.99 15.76
C PRO A 926 -4.62 40.94 14.69
N ALA A 927 -5.88 40.86 15.15
CA ALA A 927 -7.04 40.89 14.30
C ALA A 927 -7.03 42.15 13.42
N LYS A 928 -7.14 41.98 12.09
CA LYS A 928 -7.43 43.07 11.17
C LYS A 928 -8.82 43.61 11.52
N LYS A 929 -8.87 44.85 12.01
CA LYS A 929 -10.10 45.64 12.08
C LYS A 929 -10.68 45.75 10.67
N ALA A 930 -11.95 45.37 10.53
CA ALA A 930 -12.77 45.73 9.39
C ALA A 930 -12.88 47.27 9.36
N ALA A 931 -12.51 47.87 8.23
CA ALA A 931 -12.85 49.26 7.95
C ALA A 931 -14.36 49.33 7.72
N LYS A 932 -15.05 50.13 8.54
CA LYS A 932 -16.40 50.61 8.25
C LYS A 932 -16.34 51.41 6.94
N ARG A 933 -17.27 51.10 6.03
CA ARG A 933 -17.71 52.03 5.01
C ARG A 933 -18.49 53.13 5.71
N ASP A 934 -18.00 54.36 5.56
CA ASP A 934 -18.81 55.57 5.36
C ASP A 934 -18.22 56.28 4.14
#